data_AF-A0A9E5DUV2-F1
#
_entry.id   AF-A0A9E5DUV2-F1
#
_cell.length_a   1.000
_cell.length_b   1.000
_cell.length_c   1.000
_cell.angle_alpha   90.00
_cell.angle_beta   90.00
_cell.angle_gamma   90.00
#
_symmetry.space_group_name_H-M   'P 1'
#
loop_
_entity.id
_entity.type
_entity.pdbx_description
1 polymer ?
#
loop_
_entity_poly.entity_id
_entity_poly.type
_entity_poly.pdbx_seq_one_letter_code
_entity_poly.pdbx_strand_id
1 'polypeptide(L)'
;MPRIRRPLRLPAALLFWLAWLAAAAGAAYFYYDSPDFSAITGVGDTTESHATAPELARIMSIEVSLGQRVRKGQVIVSFDTAALQGELEVAAAQIAKAQADLTAGMAILQRDAANDRLAFEKAFEITDAGMLQAQVQADVDRAAAEGLRKQIAWWHGRVQQQLVGEQPLIELRSELASVEKRIESRSSAVRDWQQRVQRVQGRLQEFSKVLPASGDATRPELAPLHAQIEVSKALLAQVDARRQLLVVRAPFDGVVHRVLLQPGDVAIAGQSVLTLRKPEVDRVIGYAIGAVARRLSIGGMVRVERRDGTGMRLRGHVLGFGGVAPLPLQLQSVPPRAPLAAEEIIIALDDGTVLPGEPVDVEFTPGVLNGKPGVLNGKPANAAVPQRASSSPAQVAAAPGPPVGTPPQPPGPKPVAPPVQPPPQVALDPVLVTDVQVPAALQVRTRLELSALVWLPERDRYLVVSDDTGLKGGADSGAPWLFALRRDGHLDPEPWPIHGLRRVDDLEALTRGPDGALWLLASQSVSRKGKRSEARSLMARLELRGDQLHATASANLAAALGNLKDPQALSTLGLTKRDGGLGKRASGFDRELDIEGLAFEGKALLLALKHPLDSGDTALIWKLDEPEKLLHSGQLSAGQLTVWARLPLRVGPAGALLAAGVADLLRLPDGRLLVLATALGDADEGHSERGMHSALLAVDGAPLAPKISIVSNFNGLHAEGLALGPDPGKLAVVFDRGVAPPQWAMVAFK
;
A
#
# COMPACT_ATOMS: atom_id res chain seq x y z
N MET A 1 79.29 -84.09 -78.86
CA MET A 1 78.07 -84.61 -78.19
C MET A 1 78.18 -84.26 -76.71
N PRO A 2 77.20 -83.58 -76.08
CA PRO A 2 75.93 -84.22 -75.72
C PRO A 2 74.64 -83.36 -75.83
N ARG A 3 73.54 -84.09 -76.09
CA ARG A 3 72.10 -83.89 -75.77
C ARG A 3 71.49 -82.47 -75.74
N ILE A 4 70.83 -82.13 -76.84
CA ILE A 4 69.76 -81.12 -76.95
C ILE A 4 68.55 -81.58 -76.10
N ARG A 5 68.14 -80.78 -75.10
CA ARG A 5 66.88 -80.96 -74.37
C ARG A 5 65.73 -80.28 -75.14
N ARG A 6 64.65 -81.01 -75.39
CA ARG A 6 63.41 -80.50 -76.03
C ARG A 6 62.70 -79.51 -75.10
N PRO A 7 62.19 -78.35 -75.56
CA PRO A 7 61.37 -77.48 -74.75
C PRO A 7 59.97 -78.10 -74.53
N LEU A 8 59.53 -78.13 -73.27
CA LEU A 8 58.17 -78.52 -72.88
C LEU A 8 57.16 -77.58 -73.57
N ARG A 9 56.41 -78.10 -74.55
CA ARG A 9 55.20 -77.43 -75.05
C ARG A 9 54.07 -77.75 -74.08
N LEU A 10 53.72 -76.80 -73.22
CA LEU A 10 52.50 -76.88 -72.39
C LEU A 10 51.28 -76.89 -73.33
N PRO A 11 50.27 -77.75 -73.11
CA PRO A 11 49.09 -77.82 -73.97
C PRO A 11 48.33 -76.49 -73.91
N ALA A 12 47.83 -76.01 -75.05
CA ALA A 12 47.13 -74.71 -75.17
C ALA A 12 45.95 -74.55 -74.19
N ALA A 13 45.34 -75.64 -73.76
CA ALA A 13 44.30 -75.66 -72.73
C ALA A 13 44.79 -75.17 -71.35
N LEU A 14 46.06 -75.42 -70.99
CA LEU A 14 46.60 -75.00 -69.69
C LEU A 14 46.86 -73.49 -69.66
N LEU A 15 47.31 -72.90 -70.77
CA LEU A 15 47.49 -71.46 -70.93
C LEU A 15 46.16 -70.71 -70.88
N PHE A 16 45.08 -71.28 -71.43
CA PHE A 16 43.74 -70.71 -71.36
C PHE A 16 43.23 -70.64 -69.90
N TRP A 17 43.35 -71.73 -69.13
CA TRP A 17 42.94 -71.74 -67.73
C TRP A 17 43.80 -70.84 -66.84
N LEU A 18 45.12 -70.75 -67.09
CA LEU A 18 46.00 -69.83 -66.38
C LEU A 18 45.65 -68.35 -66.65
N ALA A 19 45.27 -68.00 -67.88
CA ALA A 19 44.83 -66.65 -68.21
C ALA A 19 43.50 -66.29 -67.49
N TRP A 20 42.56 -67.23 -67.42
CA TRP A 20 41.32 -67.04 -66.66
C TRP A 20 41.55 -66.98 -65.15
N LEU A 21 42.47 -67.78 -64.61
CA LEU A 21 42.87 -67.70 -63.20
C LEU A 21 43.56 -66.37 -62.88
N ALA A 22 44.41 -65.86 -63.78
CA ALA A 22 45.03 -64.54 -63.63
C ALA A 22 44.01 -63.40 -63.76
N ALA A 23 43.03 -63.51 -64.67
CA ALA A 23 41.95 -62.54 -64.80
C ALA A 23 41.00 -62.56 -63.59
N ALA A 24 40.67 -63.75 -63.07
CA ALA A 24 39.87 -63.90 -61.86
C ALA A 24 40.61 -63.44 -60.60
N ALA A 25 41.92 -63.71 -60.51
CA ALA A 25 42.77 -63.19 -59.44
C ALA A 25 42.95 -61.67 -59.56
N GLY A 26 43.05 -61.13 -60.76
CA GLY A 26 43.07 -59.69 -61.03
C GLY A 26 41.75 -59.02 -60.67
N ALA A 27 40.62 -59.61 -61.07
CA ALA A 27 39.29 -59.12 -60.71
C ALA A 27 39.04 -59.21 -59.20
N ALA A 28 39.46 -60.31 -58.55
CA ALA A 28 39.41 -60.44 -57.09
C ALA A 28 40.33 -59.43 -56.41
N TYR A 29 41.55 -59.22 -56.92
CA TYR A 29 42.46 -58.20 -56.42
C TYR A 29 41.83 -56.81 -56.56
N PHE A 30 41.30 -56.40 -57.72
CA PHE A 30 40.62 -55.12 -57.85
C PHE A 30 39.31 -55.01 -57.05
N TYR A 31 38.61 -56.12 -56.81
CA TYR A 31 37.39 -56.14 -56.00
C TYR A 31 37.68 -56.03 -54.49
N TYR A 32 38.79 -56.62 -54.01
CA TYR A 32 39.21 -56.58 -52.60
C TYR A 32 40.21 -55.44 -52.27
N ASP A 33 40.93 -54.94 -53.27
CA ASP A 33 41.89 -53.80 -53.19
C ASP A 33 41.26 -52.48 -53.67
N SER A 34 39.98 -52.49 -54.08
CA SER A 34 39.20 -51.26 -54.11
C SER A 34 39.09 -50.80 -52.66
N PRO A 35 39.68 -49.65 -52.27
CA PRO A 35 39.47 -49.11 -50.94
C PRO A 35 37.95 -48.98 -50.75
N ASP A 36 37.42 -49.45 -49.61
CA ASP A 36 36.07 -49.12 -49.16
C ASP A 36 36.02 -47.59 -48.98
N PHE A 37 35.86 -46.84 -50.07
CA PHE A 37 35.63 -45.41 -50.05
C PHE A 37 34.20 -45.21 -49.55
N SER A 38 34.03 -45.23 -48.23
CA SER A 38 32.81 -44.71 -47.61
C SER A 38 32.86 -43.18 -47.62
N ALA A 39 33.05 -42.56 -48.79
CA ALA A 39 32.91 -41.12 -48.92
C ALA A 39 31.43 -40.77 -48.82
N ILE A 40 31.09 -39.81 -47.96
CA ILE A 40 29.75 -39.22 -47.96
C ILE A 40 29.84 -37.83 -48.55
N THR A 41 28.76 -37.37 -49.18
CA THR A 41 28.71 -35.99 -49.64
C THR A 41 28.11 -35.11 -48.55
N GLY A 42 28.61 -33.89 -48.45
CA GLY A 42 28.11 -32.88 -47.52
C GLY A 42 28.02 -31.52 -48.17
N VAL A 43 27.53 -30.55 -47.39
CA VAL A 43 27.57 -29.14 -47.73
C VAL A 43 28.11 -28.32 -46.58
N GLY A 44 28.78 -27.21 -46.89
CA GLY A 44 29.08 -26.17 -45.90
C GLY A 44 27.79 -25.71 -45.22
N ASP A 45 27.79 -25.71 -43.89
CA ASP A 45 26.61 -25.34 -43.12
C ASP A 45 26.21 -23.89 -43.37
N THR A 46 24.91 -23.61 -43.47
CA THR A 46 24.40 -22.25 -43.70
C THR A 46 23.78 -21.72 -42.42
N THR A 47 24.60 -21.09 -41.59
CA THR A 47 24.12 -20.39 -40.40
C THR A 47 23.65 -18.98 -40.78
N GLU A 48 22.35 -18.79 -40.91
CA GLU A 48 21.72 -17.48 -41.09
C GLU A 48 21.28 -16.89 -39.75
N SER A 49 21.35 -15.56 -39.63
CA SER A 49 20.80 -14.80 -38.52
C SER A 49 19.89 -13.71 -39.05
N HIS A 50 18.69 -13.63 -38.51
CA HIS A 50 17.70 -12.64 -38.93
C HIS A 50 17.74 -11.43 -37.99
N ALA A 51 17.93 -10.25 -38.56
CA ALA A 51 17.71 -9.00 -37.86
C ALA A 51 16.19 -8.74 -37.84
N THR A 52 15.57 -8.93 -36.69
CA THR A 52 14.12 -8.82 -36.52
C THR A 52 13.73 -7.53 -35.80
N ALA A 53 12.51 -7.06 -36.07
CA ALA A 53 11.93 -5.95 -35.30
C ALA A 53 11.55 -6.43 -33.89
N PRO A 54 11.94 -5.74 -32.81
CA PRO A 54 11.60 -6.16 -31.44
C PRO A 54 10.15 -5.86 -31.07
N GLU A 55 9.55 -4.83 -31.66
CA GLU A 55 8.16 -4.40 -31.46
C GLU A 55 7.61 -3.78 -32.76
N LEU A 56 6.34 -3.36 -32.73
CA LEU A 56 5.73 -2.65 -33.86
C LEU A 56 6.42 -1.29 -34.04
N ALA A 57 7.23 -1.14 -35.09
CA ALA A 57 7.97 0.10 -35.33
C ALA A 57 8.19 0.37 -36.82
N ARG A 58 8.31 1.65 -37.18
CA ARG A 58 8.69 2.09 -38.53
C ARG A 58 10.21 2.03 -38.67
N ILE A 59 10.70 1.53 -39.80
CA ILE A 59 12.12 1.52 -40.14
C ILE A 59 12.52 2.95 -40.53
N MET A 60 13.47 3.55 -39.79
CA MET A 60 14.02 4.87 -40.12
C MET A 60 15.13 4.76 -41.15
N SER A 61 16.07 3.84 -40.92
CA SER A 61 17.19 3.62 -41.82
C SER A 61 17.68 2.17 -41.76
N ILE A 62 18.19 1.72 -42.90
CA ILE A 62 19.00 0.52 -43.01
C ILE A 62 20.39 0.99 -43.40
N GLU A 63 21.36 0.83 -42.50
CA GLU A 63 22.71 1.42 -42.63
C GLU A 63 23.66 0.56 -43.47
N VAL A 64 23.15 -0.52 -44.06
CA VAL A 64 23.93 -1.50 -44.81
C VAL A 64 23.24 -1.89 -46.12
N SER A 65 24.04 -2.27 -47.10
CA SER A 65 23.58 -2.70 -48.42
C SER A 65 23.70 -4.22 -48.60
N LEU A 66 22.91 -4.78 -49.53
CA LEU A 66 22.99 -6.18 -49.92
C LEU A 66 24.43 -6.55 -50.35
N GLY A 67 24.97 -7.65 -49.82
CA GLY A 67 26.34 -8.10 -50.10
C GLY A 67 27.45 -7.37 -49.32
N GLN A 68 27.12 -6.35 -48.50
CA GLN A 68 28.11 -5.65 -47.67
C GLN A 68 28.59 -6.53 -46.51
N ARG A 69 29.90 -6.45 -46.21
CA ARG A 69 30.49 -7.03 -44.98
C ARG A 69 30.18 -6.15 -43.77
N VAL A 70 29.72 -6.75 -42.69
CA VAL A 70 29.41 -6.10 -41.41
C VAL A 70 30.26 -6.67 -40.30
N ARG A 71 30.59 -5.85 -39.30
CA ARG A 71 31.29 -6.27 -38.09
C ARG A 71 30.33 -6.49 -36.93
N LYS A 72 30.66 -7.40 -36.01
CA LYS A 72 29.93 -7.60 -34.75
C LYS A 72 29.74 -6.27 -34.02
N GLY A 73 28.51 -5.98 -33.60
CA GLY A 73 28.12 -4.74 -32.91
C GLY A 73 27.84 -3.53 -33.81
N GLN A 74 28.13 -3.62 -35.13
CA GLN A 74 27.78 -2.58 -36.09
C GLN A 74 26.26 -2.41 -36.18
N VAL A 75 25.78 -1.16 -36.22
CA VAL A 75 24.36 -0.85 -36.44
C VAL A 75 23.99 -1.24 -37.87
N ILE A 76 22.85 -1.91 -38.00
CA ILE A 76 22.38 -2.41 -39.29
C ILE A 76 21.00 -1.84 -39.60
N VAL A 77 20.11 -1.82 -38.61
CA VAL A 77 18.75 -1.27 -38.74
C VAL A 77 18.47 -0.36 -37.56
N SER A 78 17.95 0.82 -37.86
CA SER A 78 17.47 1.78 -36.87
C SER A 78 15.98 2.01 -37.09
N PHE A 79 15.19 1.83 -36.05
CA PHE A 79 13.74 2.08 -36.05
C PHE A 79 13.41 3.47 -35.47
N ASP A 80 12.19 3.94 -35.70
CA ASP A 80 11.70 5.22 -35.18
C ASP A 80 11.57 5.17 -33.66
N THR A 81 12.27 6.09 -32.97
CA THR A 81 12.32 6.19 -31.52
C THR A 81 11.55 7.39 -30.98
N ALA A 82 10.90 8.19 -31.83
CA ALA A 82 10.28 9.46 -31.42
C ALA A 82 9.22 9.27 -30.32
N ALA A 83 8.40 8.23 -30.39
CA ALA A 83 7.41 7.91 -29.37
C ALA A 83 8.05 7.56 -28.01
N LEU A 84 9.09 6.71 -28.03
CA LEU A 84 9.83 6.34 -26.82
C LEU A 84 10.65 7.50 -26.25
N GLN A 85 11.11 8.43 -27.09
CA GLN A 85 11.78 9.65 -26.65
C GLN A 85 10.83 10.54 -25.85
N GLY A 86 9.58 10.68 -26.28
CA GLY A 86 8.53 11.35 -25.50
C GLY A 86 8.25 10.63 -24.17
N GLU A 87 8.17 9.30 -24.17
CA GLU A 87 8.02 8.51 -22.93
C GLU A 87 9.20 8.71 -21.96
N LEU A 88 10.45 8.80 -22.46
CA LEU A 88 11.63 9.08 -21.64
C LEU A 88 11.58 10.47 -21.00
N GLU A 89 11.17 11.48 -21.76
CA GLU A 89 11.02 12.84 -21.24
C GLU A 89 9.95 12.91 -20.14
N VAL A 90 8.82 12.21 -20.32
CA VAL A 90 7.78 12.09 -19.29
C VAL A 90 8.32 11.36 -18.06
N ALA A 91 9.02 10.24 -18.22
CA ALA A 91 9.61 9.49 -17.11
C ALA A 91 10.66 10.32 -16.35
N ALA A 92 11.49 11.10 -17.05
CA ALA A 92 12.45 12.01 -16.44
C ALA A 92 11.76 13.14 -15.66
N ALA A 93 10.68 13.71 -16.21
CA ALA A 93 9.86 14.71 -15.52
C ALA A 93 9.21 14.16 -14.24
N GLN A 94 8.79 12.88 -14.23
CA GLN A 94 8.28 12.22 -13.03
C GLN A 94 9.35 12.09 -11.93
N ILE A 95 10.60 11.77 -12.28
CA ILE A 95 11.71 11.75 -11.32
C ILE A 95 11.93 13.15 -10.74
N ALA A 96 11.97 14.18 -11.59
CA ALA A 96 12.15 15.57 -11.15
C ALA A 96 11.03 16.01 -10.19
N LYS A 97 9.78 15.65 -10.50
CA LYS A 97 8.63 15.89 -9.60
C LYS A 97 8.81 15.16 -8.27
N ALA A 98 9.12 13.87 -8.28
CA ALA A 98 9.28 13.08 -7.06
C ALA A 98 10.44 13.61 -6.17
N GLN A 99 11.51 14.12 -6.77
CA GLN A 99 12.60 14.79 -6.05
C GLN A 99 12.18 16.14 -5.46
N ALA A 100 11.36 16.92 -6.17
CA ALA A 100 10.77 18.15 -5.65
C ALA A 100 9.84 17.86 -4.45
N ASP A 101 9.01 16.81 -4.56
CA ASP A 101 8.13 16.35 -3.48
C ASP A 101 8.94 15.91 -2.24
N LEU A 102 10.06 15.19 -2.44
CA LEU A 102 10.99 14.85 -1.35
C LEU A 102 11.58 16.09 -0.68
N THR A 103 11.99 17.09 -1.47
CA THR A 103 12.54 18.35 -0.96
C THR A 103 11.49 19.13 -0.15
N ALA A 104 10.25 19.20 -0.65
CA ALA A 104 9.14 19.81 0.07
C ALA A 104 8.82 19.05 1.37
N GLY A 105 8.80 17.72 1.33
CA GLY A 105 8.60 16.87 2.51
C GLY A 105 9.67 17.10 3.58
N MET A 106 10.95 17.17 3.19
CA MET A 106 12.04 17.51 4.11
C MET A 106 11.88 18.90 4.72
N ALA A 107 11.50 19.91 3.92
CA ALA A 107 11.29 21.27 4.41
C ALA A 107 10.12 21.34 5.42
N ILE A 108 9.03 20.59 5.19
CA ILE A 108 7.92 20.48 6.13
C ILE A 108 8.39 19.88 7.44
N LEU A 109 9.11 18.75 7.41
CA LEU A 109 9.62 18.10 8.63
C LEU A 109 10.59 18.99 9.41
N GLN A 110 11.43 19.77 8.72
CA GLN A 110 12.32 20.74 9.35
C GLN A 110 11.55 21.88 10.01
N ARG A 111 10.54 22.41 9.32
CA ARG A 111 9.67 23.45 9.86
C ARG A 111 8.89 22.95 11.08
N ASP A 112 8.34 21.74 11.01
CA ASP A 112 7.55 21.15 12.08
C ASP A 112 8.45 20.90 13.31
N ALA A 113 9.67 20.38 13.12
CA ALA A 113 10.65 20.26 14.20
C ALA A 113 11.07 21.61 14.80
N ALA A 114 11.21 22.66 13.98
CA ALA A 114 11.51 24.01 14.45
C ALA A 114 10.34 24.61 15.25
N ASN A 115 9.11 24.39 14.80
CA ASN A 115 7.90 24.82 15.49
C ASN A 115 7.74 24.11 16.83
N ASP A 116 7.96 22.79 16.88
CA ASP A 116 7.93 22.02 18.12
C ASP A 116 8.96 22.58 19.11
N ARG A 117 10.19 22.82 18.65
CA ARG A 117 11.25 23.42 19.48
C ARG A 117 10.84 24.78 20.04
N LEU A 118 10.29 25.66 19.20
CA LEU A 118 9.84 27.00 19.61
C LEU A 118 8.68 26.91 20.61
N ALA A 119 7.73 26.00 20.40
CA ALA A 119 6.61 25.81 21.29
C ALA A 119 7.05 25.29 22.66
N PHE A 120 8.02 24.37 22.70
CA PHE A 120 8.63 23.92 23.95
C PHE A 120 9.35 25.03 24.70
N GLU A 121 10.11 25.86 24.00
CA GLU A 121 10.81 27.02 24.57
C GLU A 121 9.81 27.97 25.22
N LYS A 122 8.74 28.33 24.50
CA LYS A 122 7.66 29.16 25.03
C LYS A 122 6.94 28.51 26.22
N ALA A 123 6.65 27.22 26.16
CA ALA A 123 6.00 26.50 27.26
C ALA A 123 6.86 26.51 28.52
N PHE A 124 8.18 26.37 28.36
CA PHE A 124 9.14 26.49 29.46
C PHE A 124 9.15 27.91 30.03
N GLU A 125 9.26 28.93 29.19
CA GLU A 125 9.24 30.35 29.60
C GLU A 125 7.96 30.71 30.38
N ILE A 126 6.78 30.31 29.89
CA ILE A 126 5.50 30.56 30.56
C ILE A 126 5.45 29.87 31.94
N THR A 127 5.94 28.63 32.01
CA THR A 127 5.92 27.86 33.26
C THR A 127 6.90 28.45 34.28
N ASP A 128 8.08 28.89 33.84
CA ASP A 128 9.09 29.54 34.68
C ASP A 128 8.60 30.91 35.18
N ALA A 129 7.94 31.70 34.34
CA ALA A 129 7.33 32.96 34.74
C ALA A 129 6.21 32.75 35.79
N GLY A 130 5.35 31.74 35.60
CA GLY A 130 4.31 31.38 36.57
C GLY A 130 4.87 30.93 37.92
N MET A 131 5.96 30.16 37.89
CA MET A 131 6.72 29.76 39.08
C MET A 131 7.28 30.98 39.83
N LEU A 132 7.93 31.90 39.12
CA LEU A 132 8.47 33.14 39.71
C LEU A 132 7.37 33.99 40.34
N GLN A 133 6.23 34.15 39.66
CA GLN A 133 5.11 34.92 40.18
C GLN A 133 4.53 34.31 41.46
N ALA A 134 4.39 32.98 41.52
CA ALA A 134 3.92 32.29 42.72
C ALA A 134 4.91 32.48 43.89
N GLN A 135 6.22 32.44 43.61
CA GLN A 135 7.27 32.67 44.60
C GLN A 135 7.19 34.08 45.19
N VAL A 136 7.11 35.10 44.33
CA VAL A 136 7.01 36.52 44.75
C VAL A 136 5.77 36.74 45.62
N GLN A 137 4.61 36.17 45.25
CA GLN A 137 3.42 36.30 46.07
C GLN A 137 3.57 35.62 47.44
N ALA A 138 4.19 34.44 47.50
CA ALA A 138 4.45 33.78 48.77
C ALA A 138 5.38 34.63 49.67
N ASP A 139 6.41 35.25 49.09
CA ASP A 139 7.37 36.07 49.82
C ASP A 139 6.77 37.38 50.32
N VAL A 140 5.89 38.02 49.53
CA VAL A 140 5.13 39.21 49.97
C VAL A 140 4.29 38.92 51.21
N ASP A 141 3.58 37.78 51.24
CA ASP A 141 2.78 37.41 52.42
C ASP A 141 3.64 37.03 53.63
N ARG A 142 4.78 36.36 53.42
CA ARG A 142 5.73 36.07 54.50
C ARG A 142 6.26 37.35 55.14
N ALA A 143 6.63 38.35 54.33
CA ALA A 143 7.07 39.65 54.81
C ALA A 143 5.96 40.38 55.59
N ALA A 144 4.71 40.32 55.10
CA ALA A 144 3.56 40.89 55.81
C ALA A 144 3.32 40.22 57.17
N ALA A 145 3.38 38.88 57.23
CA ALA A 145 3.25 38.13 58.48
C ALA A 145 4.38 38.47 59.46
N GLU A 146 5.61 38.63 58.98
CA GLU A 146 6.74 39.04 59.82
C GLU A 146 6.54 40.45 60.40
N GLY A 147 6.04 41.39 59.59
CA GLY A 147 5.66 42.73 60.05
C GLY A 147 4.60 42.70 61.15
N LEU A 148 3.52 41.95 60.94
CA LEU A 148 2.45 41.76 61.92
C LEU A 148 2.98 41.12 63.22
N ARG A 149 3.86 40.11 63.14
CA ARG A 149 4.50 39.51 64.33
C ARG A 149 5.31 40.52 65.13
N LYS A 150 6.07 41.40 64.47
CA LYS A 150 6.82 42.48 65.14
C LYS A 150 5.88 43.47 65.83
N GLN A 151 4.77 43.84 65.19
CA GLN A 151 3.76 44.71 65.79
C GLN A 151 3.07 44.05 67.00
N ILE A 152 2.70 42.77 66.89
CA ILE A 152 2.13 41.99 68.00
C ILE A 152 3.10 41.96 69.18
N ALA A 153 4.39 41.70 68.95
CA ALA A 153 5.40 41.69 70.02
C ALA A 153 5.52 43.05 70.71
N TRP A 154 5.48 44.15 69.94
CA TRP A 154 5.52 45.51 70.48
C TRP A 154 4.27 45.83 71.33
N TRP A 155 3.07 45.57 70.82
CA TRP A 155 1.81 45.82 71.51
C TRP A 155 1.64 44.92 72.75
N HIS A 156 2.09 43.67 72.68
CA HIS A 156 2.06 42.76 73.82
C HIS A 156 2.84 43.32 75.03
N GLY A 157 4.02 43.90 74.79
CA GLY A 157 4.79 44.59 75.83
C GLY A 157 4.07 45.78 76.45
N ARG A 158 3.31 46.55 75.66
CA ARG A 158 2.51 47.70 76.14
C ARG A 158 1.29 47.28 76.97
N VAL A 159 0.63 46.19 76.57
CA VAL A 159 -0.50 45.62 77.32
C VAL A 159 -0.04 45.06 78.66
N GLN A 160 1.11 44.37 78.73
CA GLN A 160 1.69 43.89 80.00
C GLN A 160 2.00 45.02 80.98
N GLN A 161 2.34 46.21 80.47
CA GLN A 161 2.57 47.41 81.26
C GLN A 161 1.27 48.15 81.65
N GLN A 162 0.09 47.60 81.34
CA GLN A 162 -1.25 48.18 81.59
C GLN A 162 -1.47 49.57 80.95
N LEU A 163 -0.69 49.92 79.91
CA LEU A 163 -0.77 51.22 79.25
C LEU A 163 -1.93 51.32 78.26
N VAL A 164 -2.43 50.19 77.74
CA VAL A 164 -3.47 50.10 76.69
C VAL A 164 -4.27 48.80 76.88
N GLY A 165 -5.54 48.77 76.46
CA GLY A 165 -6.39 47.56 76.50
C GLY A 165 -6.02 46.49 75.46
N GLU A 166 -6.59 45.27 75.58
CA GLU A 166 -6.25 44.11 74.73
C GLU A 166 -6.77 44.16 73.28
N GLN A 167 -7.74 45.02 72.96
CA GLN A 167 -8.42 45.04 71.65
C GLN A 167 -7.46 45.09 70.44
N PRO A 168 -6.43 45.97 70.39
CA PRO A 168 -5.49 46.02 69.27
C PRO A 168 -4.71 44.72 69.07
N LEU A 169 -4.48 43.95 70.13
CA LEU A 169 -3.76 42.67 70.07
C LEU A 169 -4.65 41.57 69.46
N ILE A 170 -5.96 41.59 69.74
CA ILE A 170 -6.94 40.65 69.18
C ILE A 170 -7.07 40.86 67.66
N GLU A 171 -7.18 42.11 67.23
CA GLU A 171 -7.27 42.47 65.80
C GLU A 171 -6.03 42.03 65.02
N LEU A 172 -4.83 42.39 65.49
CA LEU A 172 -3.57 42.00 64.84
C LEU A 172 -3.36 40.47 64.79
N ARG A 173 -3.80 39.73 65.82
CA ARG A 173 -3.75 38.25 65.84
C ARG A 173 -4.70 37.64 64.81
N SER A 174 -5.89 38.18 64.67
CA SER A 174 -6.86 37.75 63.65
C SER A 174 -6.32 38.01 62.25
N GLU A 175 -5.73 39.18 62.02
CA GLU A 175 -5.10 39.53 60.74
C GLU A 175 -3.92 38.62 60.41
N LEU A 176 -3.02 38.38 61.37
CA LEU A 176 -1.91 37.43 61.21
C LEU A 176 -2.39 36.03 60.84
N ALA A 177 -3.41 35.50 61.53
CA ALA A 177 -3.97 34.18 61.24
C ALA A 177 -4.54 34.11 59.81
N SER A 178 -5.15 35.20 59.31
CA SER A 178 -5.63 35.27 57.93
C SER A 178 -4.51 35.25 56.90
N VAL A 179 -3.39 35.95 57.18
CA VAL A 179 -2.21 35.98 56.32
C VAL A 179 -1.47 34.64 56.36
N GLU A 180 -1.35 34.00 57.52
CA GLU A 180 -0.74 32.67 57.66
C GLU A 180 -1.48 31.61 56.85
N LYS A 181 -2.81 31.64 56.86
CA LYS A 181 -3.63 30.77 56.00
C LYS A 181 -3.38 31.04 54.50
N ARG A 182 -3.14 32.30 54.12
CA ARG A 182 -2.79 32.68 52.74
C ARG A 182 -1.39 32.22 52.35
N ILE A 183 -0.42 32.28 53.27
CA ILE A 183 0.94 31.72 53.08
C ILE A 183 0.88 30.22 52.81
N GLU A 184 0.06 29.47 53.56
CA GLU A 184 -0.12 28.04 53.35
C GLU A 184 -0.62 27.73 51.93
N SER A 185 -1.68 28.44 51.50
CA SER A 185 -2.24 28.32 50.16
C SER A 185 -1.27 28.75 49.04
N ARG A 186 -0.49 29.83 49.24
CA ARG A 186 0.53 30.25 48.26
C ARG A 186 1.72 29.29 48.22
N SER A 187 2.11 28.73 49.36
CA SER A 187 3.20 27.76 49.44
C SER A 187 2.84 26.43 48.77
N SER A 188 1.57 26.01 48.82
CA SER A 188 1.11 24.87 48.01
C SER A 188 1.14 25.20 46.52
N ALA A 189 0.70 26.39 46.12
CA ALA A 189 0.77 26.82 44.72
C ALA A 189 2.22 26.83 44.18
N VAL A 190 3.19 27.29 44.97
CA VAL A 190 4.62 27.23 44.60
C VAL A 190 5.08 25.78 44.39
N ARG A 191 4.69 24.84 45.25
CA ARG A 191 5.01 23.42 45.07
C ARG A 191 4.40 22.85 43.78
N ASP A 192 3.16 23.22 43.47
CA ASP A 192 2.49 22.77 42.25
C ASP A 192 3.20 23.30 40.99
N TRP A 193 3.64 24.56 41.01
CA TRP A 193 4.42 25.16 39.93
C TRP A 193 5.81 24.52 39.80
N GLN A 194 6.49 24.21 40.90
CA GLN A 194 7.76 23.48 40.87
C GLN A 194 7.63 22.12 40.18
N GLN A 195 6.56 21.38 40.49
CA GLN A 195 6.28 20.10 39.83
C GLN A 195 5.96 20.28 38.33
N ARG A 196 5.34 21.39 37.92
CA ARG A 196 5.12 21.69 36.50
C ARG A 196 6.43 21.97 35.77
N VAL A 197 7.33 22.78 36.34
CA VAL A 197 8.66 23.05 35.78
C VAL A 197 9.43 21.75 35.59
N GLN A 198 9.47 20.88 36.61
CA GLN A 198 10.15 19.58 36.50
C GLN A 198 9.58 18.70 35.39
N ARG A 199 8.24 18.66 35.22
CA ARG A 199 7.61 17.90 34.13
C ARG A 199 7.92 18.46 32.74
N VAL A 200 7.95 19.79 32.59
CA VAL A 200 8.30 20.42 31.30
C VAL A 200 9.79 20.18 30.99
N GLN A 201 10.68 20.31 31.97
CA GLN A 201 12.11 20.01 31.82
C GLN A 201 12.37 18.55 31.45
N GLY A 202 11.69 17.60 32.11
CA GLY A 202 11.80 16.18 31.78
C GLY A 202 11.39 15.90 30.34
N ARG A 203 10.26 16.47 29.90
CA ARG A 203 9.77 16.32 28.52
C ARG A 203 10.67 17.00 27.49
N LEU A 204 11.28 18.14 27.82
CA LEU A 204 12.29 18.79 26.97
C LEU A 204 13.54 17.91 26.81
N GLN A 205 14.00 17.28 27.88
CA GLN A 205 15.14 16.35 27.83
C GLN A 205 14.81 15.12 26.96
N GLU A 206 13.62 14.56 27.08
CA GLU A 206 13.16 13.48 26.21
C GLU A 206 13.07 13.93 24.75
N PHE A 207 12.43 15.07 24.48
CA PHE A 207 12.33 15.64 23.14
C PHE A 207 13.72 15.90 22.52
N SER A 208 14.67 16.40 23.31
CA SER A 208 16.05 16.63 22.85
C SER A 208 16.80 15.35 22.45
N LYS A 209 16.41 14.19 23.00
CA LYS A 209 16.96 12.89 22.62
C LYS A 209 16.32 12.34 21.34
N VAL A 210 15.07 12.71 21.06
CA VAL A 210 14.30 12.27 19.89
C VAL A 210 14.53 13.17 18.68
N LEU A 211 14.94 14.44 18.90
CA LEU A 211 15.34 15.36 17.83
C LEU A 211 16.45 14.72 16.98
N PRO A 212 16.16 14.33 15.73
CA PRO A 212 17.18 13.74 14.88
C PRO A 212 18.21 14.82 14.51
N ALA A 213 19.48 14.43 14.39
CA ALA A 213 20.45 15.26 13.73
C ALA A 213 19.89 15.68 12.36
N SER A 214 19.94 16.98 12.06
CA SER A 214 19.33 17.53 10.86
C SER A 214 19.86 16.82 9.61
N GLY A 215 18.96 16.17 8.85
CA GLY A 215 19.28 15.62 7.53
C GLY A 215 19.26 14.10 7.36
N ASP A 216 18.80 13.32 8.34
CA ASP A 216 18.68 11.86 8.14
C ASP A 216 17.65 11.50 7.05
N ALA A 217 18.16 11.10 5.89
CA ALA A 217 17.39 10.60 4.73
C ALA A 217 16.66 9.28 5.03
N THR A 218 16.98 8.63 6.15
CA THR A 218 16.43 7.34 6.62
C THR A 218 15.16 7.48 7.46
N ARG A 219 14.58 8.68 7.54
CA ARG A 219 13.30 8.90 8.22
C ARG A 219 12.18 8.04 7.62
N PRO A 220 11.43 7.27 8.43
CA PRO A 220 10.34 6.44 7.93
C PRO A 220 9.25 7.26 7.23
N GLU A 221 9.05 8.52 7.61
CA GLU A 221 8.10 9.45 6.98
C GLU A 221 8.50 9.80 5.53
N LEU A 222 9.79 9.72 5.20
CA LEU A 222 10.30 9.97 3.84
C LEU A 222 10.43 8.67 3.00
N ALA A 223 10.26 7.50 3.61
CA ALA A 223 10.34 6.21 2.92
C ALA A 223 9.42 6.09 1.68
N PRO A 224 8.14 6.51 1.71
CA PRO A 224 7.28 6.44 0.52
C PRO A 224 7.77 7.35 -0.61
N LEU A 225 8.33 8.52 -0.29
CA LEU A 225 8.86 9.46 -1.29
C LEU A 225 10.14 8.89 -1.95
N HIS A 226 11.01 8.26 -1.16
CA HIS A 226 12.16 7.55 -1.71
C HIS A 226 11.74 6.36 -2.59
N ALA A 227 10.77 5.56 -2.15
CA ALA A 227 10.24 4.46 -2.94
C ALA A 227 9.66 4.95 -4.27
N GLN A 228 8.96 6.09 -4.27
CA GLN A 228 8.43 6.69 -5.48
C GLN A 228 9.52 7.09 -6.48
N ILE A 229 10.65 7.65 -6.00
CA ILE A 229 11.81 7.96 -6.84
C ILE A 229 12.38 6.68 -7.48
N GLU A 230 12.52 5.61 -6.71
CA GLU A 230 13.06 4.34 -7.21
C GLU A 230 12.12 3.69 -8.25
N VAL A 231 10.80 3.75 -8.04
CA VAL A 231 9.80 3.32 -9.03
C VAL A 231 9.92 4.14 -10.32
N SER A 232 10.04 5.46 -10.23
CA SER A 232 10.19 6.33 -11.40
C SER A 232 11.52 6.10 -12.14
N LYS A 233 12.61 5.83 -11.42
CA LYS A 233 13.90 5.43 -12.03
C LYS A 233 13.80 4.08 -12.75
N ALA A 234 13.11 3.11 -12.16
CA ALA A 234 12.90 1.81 -12.79
C ALA A 234 12.10 1.94 -14.09
N LEU A 235 11.08 2.80 -14.10
CA LEU A 235 10.31 3.10 -15.32
C LEU A 235 11.19 3.73 -16.40
N LEU A 236 12.00 4.74 -16.05
CA LEU A 236 12.95 5.36 -17.00
C LEU A 236 13.90 4.32 -17.59
N ALA A 237 14.46 3.43 -16.76
CA ALA A 237 15.36 2.36 -17.21
C ALA A 237 14.66 1.37 -18.15
N GLN A 238 13.39 1.05 -17.89
CA GLN A 238 12.60 0.17 -18.76
C GLN A 238 12.37 0.80 -20.14
N VAL A 239 12.00 2.08 -20.19
CA VAL A 239 11.77 2.79 -21.46
C VAL A 239 13.08 2.95 -22.23
N ASP A 240 14.21 3.25 -21.57
CA ASP A 240 15.49 3.35 -22.26
C ASP A 240 15.95 2.00 -22.81
N ALA A 241 15.75 0.91 -22.06
CA ALA A 241 16.04 -0.43 -22.56
C ALA A 241 15.21 -0.77 -23.82
N ARG A 242 13.92 -0.41 -23.86
CA ARG A 242 13.09 -0.56 -25.07
C ARG A 242 13.63 0.27 -26.24
N ARG A 243 14.04 1.50 -25.99
CA ARG A 243 14.64 2.38 -27.00
C ARG A 243 15.94 1.79 -27.57
N GLN A 244 16.77 1.19 -26.73
CA GLN A 244 18.01 0.55 -27.17
C GLN A 244 17.76 -0.67 -28.06
N LEU A 245 16.67 -1.42 -27.85
CA LEU A 245 16.29 -2.56 -28.70
C LEU A 245 15.89 -2.13 -30.12
N LEU A 246 15.40 -0.91 -30.31
CA LEU A 246 15.07 -0.33 -31.63
C LEU A 246 16.31 0.02 -32.48
N VAL A 247 17.52 -0.24 -31.98
CA VAL A 247 18.76 -0.16 -32.75
C VAL A 247 19.34 -1.56 -32.87
N VAL A 248 19.08 -2.22 -34.00
CA VAL A 248 19.51 -3.60 -34.23
C VAL A 248 20.94 -3.62 -34.74
N ARG A 249 21.78 -4.40 -34.05
CA ARG A 249 23.22 -4.55 -34.31
C ARG A 249 23.58 -5.95 -34.77
N ALA A 250 24.68 -6.06 -35.50
CA ALA A 250 25.18 -7.36 -35.98
C ALA A 250 25.61 -8.26 -34.81
N PRO A 251 25.11 -9.50 -34.69
CA PRO A 251 25.54 -10.42 -33.63
C PRO A 251 26.94 -11.01 -33.85
N PHE A 252 27.43 -11.02 -35.09
CA PHE A 252 28.74 -11.52 -35.50
C PHE A 252 29.25 -10.82 -36.78
N ASP A 253 30.52 -11.03 -37.12
CA ASP A 253 31.10 -10.57 -38.39
C ASP A 253 30.51 -11.36 -39.57
N GLY A 254 29.86 -10.69 -40.52
CA GLY A 254 28.98 -11.34 -41.49
C GLY A 254 28.87 -10.59 -42.82
N VAL A 255 28.04 -11.13 -43.70
CA VAL A 255 27.64 -10.49 -44.96
C VAL A 255 26.11 -10.41 -45.01
N VAL A 256 25.58 -9.28 -45.48
CA VAL A 256 24.14 -9.09 -45.71
C VAL A 256 23.69 -9.99 -46.87
N HIS A 257 22.91 -11.03 -46.57
CA HIS A 257 22.43 -12.00 -47.56
C HIS A 257 21.17 -11.52 -48.28
N ARG A 258 20.19 -10.98 -47.54
CA ARG A 258 18.91 -10.49 -48.07
C ARG A 258 18.42 -9.30 -47.26
N VAL A 259 17.80 -8.34 -47.93
CA VAL A 259 17.03 -7.25 -47.31
C VAL A 259 15.55 -7.50 -47.66
N LEU A 260 14.71 -7.65 -46.66
CA LEU A 260 13.30 -8.07 -46.78
C LEU A 260 12.32 -6.90 -46.69
N LEU A 261 12.69 -5.83 -45.97
CA LEU A 261 11.91 -4.60 -45.81
C LEU A 261 12.76 -3.38 -46.17
N GLN A 262 12.12 -2.26 -46.50
CA GLN A 262 12.75 -1.01 -46.90
C GLN A 262 12.60 0.09 -45.84
N PRO A 263 13.45 1.13 -45.84
CA PRO A 263 13.24 2.32 -45.03
C PRO A 263 11.85 2.92 -45.30
N GLY A 264 11.12 3.26 -44.23
CA GLY A 264 9.73 3.73 -44.28
C GLY A 264 8.68 2.64 -44.05
N ASP A 265 9.01 1.36 -44.25
CA ASP A 265 8.10 0.25 -43.95
C ASP A 265 7.85 0.12 -42.44
N VAL A 266 6.69 -0.41 -42.08
CA VAL A 266 6.32 -0.73 -40.69
C VAL A 266 6.48 -2.23 -40.48
N ALA A 267 7.31 -2.61 -39.51
CA ALA A 267 7.56 -4.00 -39.16
C ALA A 267 6.81 -4.37 -37.86
N ILE A 268 6.28 -5.59 -37.79
CA ILE A 268 5.70 -6.15 -36.56
C ILE A 268 6.77 -6.91 -35.75
N ALA A 269 6.52 -7.10 -34.45
CA ALA A 269 7.43 -7.84 -33.57
C ALA A 269 7.79 -9.24 -34.13
N GLY A 270 9.08 -9.55 -34.18
CA GLY A 270 9.62 -10.80 -34.71
C GLY A 270 9.76 -10.84 -36.24
N GLN A 271 9.24 -9.86 -36.98
CA GLN A 271 9.37 -9.81 -38.43
C GLN A 271 10.82 -9.53 -38.83
N SER A 272 11.35 -10.33 -39.76
CA SER A 272 12.72 -10.19 -40.26
C SER A 272 12.83 -9.00 -41.23
N VAL A 273 13.72 -8.06 -40.93
CA VAL A 273 14.06 -6.92 -41.80
C VAL A 273 15.14 -7.30 -42.81
N LEU A 274 16.16 -8.02 -42.36
CA LEU A 274 17.23 -8.54 -43.21
C LEU A 274 17.86 -9.79 -42.62
N THR A 275 18.58 -10.53 -43.47
CA THR A 275 19.28 -11.75 -43.11
C THR A 275 20.78 -11.55 -43.25
N LEU A 276 21.53 -11.91 -42.22
CA LEU A 276 22.98 -11.99 -42.19
C LEU A 276 23.41 -13.43 -42.31
N ARG A 277 24.51 -13.68 -43.02
CA ARG A 277 25.18 -14.98 -43.04
C ARG A 277 26.65 -14.81 -42.73
N LYS A 278 27.28 -15.84 -42.15
CA LYS A 278 28.75 -15.87 -42.09
C LYS A 278 29.31 -16.00 -43.51
N PRO A 279 30.35 -15.24 -43.89
CA PRO A 279 30.95 -15.34 -45.23
C PRO A 279 31.60 -16.71 -45.48
N GLU A 280 32.13 -17.30 -44.42
CA GLU A 280 32.84 -18.57 -44.39
C GLU A 280 32.41 -19.33 -43.14
N VAL A 281 32.35 -20.66 -43.24
CA VAL A 281 31.93 -21.53 -42.14
C VAL A 281 32.96 -22.62 -41.89
N ASP A 282 33.10 -22.94 -40.62
CA ASP A 282 33.95 -23.99 -40.06
C ASP A 282 33.17 -25.29 -39.80
N ARG A 283 31.93 -25.37 -40.30
CA ARG A 283 31.03 -26.50 -40.07
C ARG A 283 30.47 -27.03 -41.39
N VAL A 284 30.43 -28.34 -41.51
CA VAL A 284 29.91 -29.07 -42.67
C VAL A 284 28.82 -30.04 -42.19
N ILE A 285 27.73 -30.14 -42.95
CA ILE A 285 26.70 -31.15 -42.78
C ILE A 285 26.93 -32.23 -43.83
N GLY A 286 27.41 -33.41 -43.39
CA GLY A 286 27.53 -34.61 -44.22
C GLY A 286 26.22 -35.40 -44.22
N TYR A 287 25.91 -36.07 -45.33
CA TYR A 287 24.72 -36.90 -45.47
C TYR A 287 25.11 -38.36 -45.70
N ALA A 288 24.96 -39.20 -44.67
CA ALA A 288 25.24 -40.63 -44.79
C ALA A 288 23.97 -41.45 -45.06
N ILE A 289 24.08 -42.39 -46.01
CA ILE A 289 22.98 -43.28 -46.39
C ILE A 289 23.36 -44.72 -46.01
N GLY A 290 22.40 -45.45 -45.41
CA GLY A 290 22.51 -46.88 -45.17
C GLY A 290 23.58 -47.27 -44.13
N ALA A 291 24.39 -48.29 -44.45
CA ALA A 291 25.33 -48.90 -43.51
C ALA A 291 26.50 -47.98 -43.09
N VAL A 292 26.76 -46.91 -43.85
CA VAL A 292 27.84 -45.96 -43.57
C VAL A 292 27.56 -45.17 -42.29
N ALA A 293 26.31 -44.71 -42.08
CA ALA A 293 25.94 -43.94 -40.89
C ALA A 293 26.21 -44.69 -39.57
N ARG A 294 25.98 -46.01 -39.56
CA ARG A 294 26.20 -46.89 -38.39
C ARG A 294 27.67 -47.09 -38.01
N ARG A 295 28.60 -46.76 -38.90
CA ARG A 295 30.05 -46.96 -38.71
C ARG A 295 30.76 -45.71 -38.20
N LEU A 296 30.03 -44.61 -38.04
CA LEU A 296 30.56 -43.33 -37.61
C LEU A 296 30.47 -43.17 -36.10
N SER A 297 31.47 -42.50 -35.52
CA SER A 297 31.53 -42.19 -34.10
C SER A 297 31.85 -40.72 -33.89
N ILE A 298 31.28 -40.13 -32.83
CA ILE A 298 31.62 -38.78 -32.37
C ILE A 298 33.13 -38.72 -32.10
N GLY A 299 33.78 -37.65 -32.55
CA GLY A 299 35.23 -37.46 -32.48
C GLY A 299 36.02 -38.17 -33.58
N GLY A 300 35.37 -38.90 -34.50
CA GLY A 300 36.03 -39.53 -35.63
C GLY A 300 36.65 -38.49 -36.57
N MET A 301 37.93 -38.69 -36.93
CA MET A 301 38.65 -37.80 -37.84
C MET A 301 38.20 -38.01 -39.28
N VAL A 302 37.92 -36.91 -39.96
CA VAL A 302 37.48 -36.88 -41.36
C VAL A 302 38.37 -35.96 -42.18
N ARG A 303 38.44 -36.25 -43.47
CA ARG A 303 39.03 -35.37 -44.46
C ARG A 303 37.90 -34.84 -45.34
N VAL A 304 37.82 -33.54 -45.48
CA VAL A 304 36.81 -32.84 -46.26
C VAL A 304 37.47 -32.27 -47.50
N GLU A 305 37.10 -32.76 -48.68
CA GLU A 305 37.56 -32.26 -49.97
C GLU A 305 36.52 -31.33 -50.58
N ARG A 306 36.94 -30.14 -51.00
CA ARG A 306 36.05 -29.15 -51.64
C ARG A 306 35.76 -29.56 -53.08
N ARG A 307 34.48 -29.54 -53.48
CA ARG A 307 34.06 -29.85 -54.86
C ARG A 307 34.05 -28.61 -55.75
N ASP A 308 35.03 -27.72 -55.56
CA ASP A 308 35.22 -26.48 -56.32
C ASP A 308 36.29 -26.62 -57.43
N GLY A 309 36.86 -27.82 -57.59
CA GLY A 309 37.91 -28.12 -58.57
C GLY A 309 39.34 -27.77 -58.12
N THR A 310 39.52 -27.25 -56.90
CA THR A 310 40.85 -26.92 -56.35
C THR A 310 41.57 -28.13 -55.75
N GLY A 311 40.83 -29.21 -55.42
CA GLY A 311 41.37 -30.40 -54.75
C GLY A 311 41.85 -30.12 -53.32
N MET A 312 41.46 -28.99 -52.73
CA MET A 312 41.85 -28.61 -51.37
C MET A 312 41.19 -29.54 -50.35
N ARG A 313 42.03 -30.14 -49.49
CA ARG A 313 41.65 -31.12 -48.47
C ARG A 313 41.82 -30.51 -47.08
N LEU A 314 40.71 -30.36 -46.38
CA LEU A 314 40.64 -29.91 -45.00
C LEU A 314 40.52 -31.12 -44.06
N ARG A 315 40.99 -30.97 -42.83
CA ARG A 315 40.78 -31.92 -41.74
C ARG A 315 39.63 -31.45 -40.88
N GLY A 316 38.91 -32.40 -40.33
CA GLY A 316 37.85 -32.13 -39.38
C GLY A 316 37.57 -33.34 -38.51
N HIS A 317 36.60 -33.18 -37.63
CA HIS A 317 36.11 -34.26 -36.79
C HIS A 317 34.59 -34.24 -36.68
N VAL A 318 34.00 -35.41 -36.45
CA VAL A 318 32.56 -35.55 -36.26
C VAL A 318 32.17 -34.97 -34.90
N LEU A 319 31.40 -33.88 -34.89
CA LEU A 319 30.83 -33.28 -33.68
C LEU A 319 29.63 -34.06 -33.17
N GLY A 320 28.82 -34.62 -34.07
CA GLY A 320 27.58 -35.29 -33.71
C GLY A 320 26.76 -35.71 -34.91
N PHE A 321 25.61 -36.33 -34.62
CA PHE A 321 24.64 -36.78 -35.61
C PHE A 321 23.39 -35.93 -35.49
N GLY A 322 22.85 -35.50 -36.64
CA GLY A 322 21.61 -34.76 -36.78
C GLY A 322 20.41 -35.69 -37.02
N GLY A 323 19.35 -35.12 -37.60
CA GLY A 323 18.14 -35.87 -37.92
C GLY A 323 18.28 -36.65 -39.23
N VAL A 324 17.24 -37.44 -39.55
CA VAL A 324 17.08 -38.00 -40.89
C VAL A 324 16.42 -36.95 -41.78
N ALA A 325 17.13 -36.51 -42.82
CA ALA A 325 16.71 -35.46 -43.75
C ALA A 325 16.77 -35.95 -45.21
N PRO A 326 15.98 -35.37 -46.13
CA PRO A 326 16.15 -35.65 -47.55
C PRO A 326 17.51 -35.13 -48.05
N LEU A 327 18.22 -35.94 -48.83
CA LEU A 327 19.49 -35.54 -49.44
C LEU A 327 19.29 -34.28 -50.32
N PRO A 328 20.06 -33.19 -50.12
CA PRO A 328 19.89 -31.98 -50.92
C PRO A 328 20.06 -32.22 -52.43
N LEU A 329 19.23 -31.57 -53.25
CA LEU A 329 19.22 -31.74 -54.71
C LEU A 329 20.60 -31.47 -55.35
N GLN A 330 21.38 -30.54 -54.80
CA GLN A 330 22.72 -30.18 -55.29
C GLN A 330 23.74 -31.31 -55.14
N LEU A 331 23.49 -32.25 -54.22
CA LEU A 331 24.35 -33.41 -54.00
C LEU A 331 23.88 -34.65 -54.79
N GLN A 332 22.73 -34.56 -55.47
CA GLN A 332 22.17 -35.67 -56.22
C GLN A 332 22.72 -35.66 -57.65
N SER A 333 23.44 -36.72 -58.03
CA SER A 333 23.94 -36.89 -59.40
C SER A 333 22.82 -37.14 -60.42
N VAL A 334 21.65 -37.65 -59.98
CA VAL A 334 20.45 -37.89 -60.79
C VAL A 334 19.21 -37.63 -59.92
N PRO A 335 18.17 -36.89 -60.39
CA PRO A 335 16.95 -36.69 -59.61
C PRO A 335 16.25 -38.04 -59.38
N PRO A 336 16.13 -38.52 -58.13
CA PRO A 336 15.59 -39.83 -57.83
C PRO A 336 14.06 -39.81 -57.97
N ARG A 337 13.47 -40.99 -58.27
CA ARG A 337 12.01 -41.15 -58.30
C ARG A 337 11.34 -40.98 -56.93
N ALA A 338 12.12 -41.03 -55.84
CA ALA A 338 11.70 -40.78 -54.47
C ALA A 338 12.83 -40.12 -53.66
N PRO A 339 12.54 -39.24 -52.69
CA PRO A 339 13.56 -38.58 -51.88
C PRO A 339 14.36 -39.61 -51.07
N LEU A 340 15.68 -39.62 -51.26
CA LEU A 340 16.61 -40.42 -50.46
C LEU A 340 16.77 -39.77 -49.09
N ALA A 341 16.38 -40.51 -48.05
CA ALA A 341 16.61 -40.12 -46.67
C ALA A 341 18.06 -40.43 -46.27
N ALA A 342 18.75 -39.45 -45.71
CA ALA A 342 20.10 -39.56 -45.21
C ALA A 342 20.17 -39.10 -43.74
N GLU A 343 21.05 -39.71 -42.96
CA GLU A 343 21.35 -39.26 -41.61
C GLU A 343 22.36 -38.13 -41.69
N GLU A 344 22.02 -36.98 -41.09
CA GLU A 344 22.89 -35.81 -41.04
C GLU A 344 24.05 -36.06 -40.07
N ILE A 345 25.25 -35.66 -40.47
CA ILE A 345 26.47 -35.76 -39.66
C ILE A 345 27.09 -34.38 -39.59
N ILE A 346 27.24 -33.88 -38.37
CA ILE A 346 27.77 -32.55 -38.12
C ILE A 346 29.28 -32.69 -37.98
N ILE A 347 30.02 -32.00 -38.83
CA ILE A 347 31.49 -32.05 -38.89
C ILE A 347 32.03 -30.66 -38.61
N ALA A 348 32.92 -30.54 -37.63
CA ALA A 348 33.74 -29.35 -37.44
C ALA A 348 35.01 -29.46 -38.29
N LEU A 349 35.40 -28.37 -38.92
CA LEU A 349 36.66 -28.22 -39.64
C LEU A 349 37.73 -27.73 -38.67
N ASP A 350 38.85 -28.45 -38.60
CA ASP A 350 39.96 -28.14 -37.71
C ASP A 350 40.94 -27.15 -38.33
N ASP A 351 41.05 -27.14 -39.66
CA ASP A 351 41.95 -26.26 -40.41
C ASP A 351 41.30 -25.70 -41.69
N GLY A 352 40.82 -24.46 -41.58
CA GLY A 352 40.24 -23.71 -42.70
C GLY A 352 38.72 -23.62 -42.63
N THR A 353 38.14 -23.11 -43.71
CA THR A 353 36.71 -22.83 -43.84
C THR A 353 36.21 -23.21 -45.23
N VAL A 354 34.90 -23.39 -45.34
CA VAL A 354 34.19 -23.58 -46.61
C VAL A 354 33.15 -22.49 -46.78
N LEU A 355 32.69 -22.28 -48.02
CA LEU A 355 31.58 -21.36 -48.26
C LEU A 355 30.24 -21.99 -47.82
N PRO A 356 29.29 -21.20 -47.29
CA PRO A 356 27.95 -21.71 -47.00
C PRO A 356 27.29 -22.35 -48.24
N GLY A 357 26.83 -23.59 -48.09
CA GLY A 357 26.22 -24.38 -49.17
C GLY A 357 27.20 -24.98 -50.18
N GLU A 358 28.51 -24.82 -49.98
CA GLU A 358 29.53 -25.42 -50.86
C GLU A 358 29.48 -26.95 -50.77
N PRO A 359 29.34 -27.67 -51.90
CA PRO A 359 29.37 -29.12 -51.89
C PRO A 359 30.79 -29.62 -51.57
N VAL A 360 30.86 -30.58 -50.66
CA VAL A 360 32.11 -31.19 -50.22
C VAL A 360 31.97 -32.71 -50.17
N ASP A 361 33.08 -33.40 -50.36
CA ASP A 361 33.17 -34.84 -50.19
C ASP A 361 33.93 -35.14 -48.89
N VAL A 362 33.33 -35.95 -48.02
CA VAL A 362 33.85 -36.27 -46.70
C VAL A 362 34.34 -37.71 -46.71
N GLU A 363 35.65 -37.87 -46.61
CA GLU A 363 36.32 -39.15 -46.47
C GLU A 363 36.59 -39.44 -44.99
N PHE A 364 36.15 -40.60 -44.52
CA PHE A 364 36.51 -41.07 -43.18
C PHE A 364 37.83 -41.81 -43.26
N THR A 365 38.75 -41.51 -42.33
CA THR A 365 40.01 -42.26 -42.26
C THR A 365 39.71 -43.62 -41.61
N PRO A 366 39.93 -44.76 -42.30
CA PRO A 366 39.68 -46.06 -41.70
C PRO A 366 40.73 -46.32 -40.61
N GLY A 367 40.31 -46.26 -39.35
CA GLY A 367 41.08 -46.76 -38.20
C GLY A 367 41.47 -45.70 -37.18
N VAL A 368 40.60 -45.50 -36.18
CA VAL A 368 40.92 -45.67 -34.75
C VAL A 368 39.64 -46.11 -34.04
N LEU A 369 39.31 -47.40 -34.12
CA LEU A 369 38.40 -48.04 -33.17
C LEU A 369 39.18 -49.16 -32.48
N ASN A 370 39.88 -48.80 -31.42
CA ASN A 370 40.24 -49.71 -30.34
C ASN A 370 40.42 -48.89 -29.05
N GLY A 371 39.29 -48.47 -28.49
CA GLY A 371 39.20 -47.95 -27.13
C GLY A 371 38.07 -48.66 -26.41
N LYS A 372 38.41 -49.62 -25.53
CA LYS A 372 37.49 -50.12 -24.50
C LYS A 372 36.92 -48.92 -23.72
N PRO A 373 35.68 -48.98 -23.20
CA PRO A 373 35.14 -47.91 -22.36
C PRO A 373 36.06 -47.73 -21.14
N GLY A 374 36.81 -46.63 -21.15
CA GLY A 374 37.67 -46.22 -20.05
C GLY A 374 36.82 -45.73 -18.89
N VAL A 375 36.91 -46.46 -17.79
CA VAL A 375 36.47 -46.03 -16.47
C VAL A 375 37.20 -44.73 -16.11
N LEU A 376 36.46 -43.61 -16.07
CA LEU A 376 36.90 -42.41 -15.37
C LEU A 376 36.16 -42.34 -14.04
N ASN A 377 36.80 -42.86 -13.00
CA ASN A 377 36.48 -42.52 -11.62
C ASN A 377 36.95 -41.08 -11.34
N GLY A 378 36.00 -40.16 -11.25
CA GLY A 378 36.17 -38.84 -10.68
C GLY A 378 34.94 -38.49 -9.83
N LYS A 379 35.16 -38.27 -8.53
CA LYS A 379 34.16 -37.96 -7.50
C LYS A 379 33.21 -36.80 -7.88
N PRO A 380 32.00 -36.74 -7.26
CA PRO A 380 30.95 -35.80 -7.63
C PRO A 380 31.19 -34.41 -7.00
N ALA A 381 30.84 -33.36 -7.74
CA ALA A 381 30.59 -32.04 -7.19
C ALA A 381 29.33 -31.44 -7.85
N ASN A 382 28.43 -30.98 -6.99
CA ASN A 382 27.10 -30.46 -7.26
C ASN A 382 27.05 -29.35 -8.33
N ALA A 383 26.04 -29.38 -9.20
CA ALA A 383 25.24 -28.20 -9.55
C ALA A 383 23.93 -28.64 -10.22
N ALA A 384 22.83 -28.12 -9.69
CA ALA A 384 21.46 -28.42 -10.05
C ALA A 384 21.04 -27.81 -11.40
N VAL A 385 20.17 -28.52 -12.14
CA VAL A 385 19.31 -27.96 -13.19
C VAL A 385 17.90 -28.57 -13.01
N PRO A 386 16.82 -27.76 -13.09
CA PRO A 386 15.48 -28.13 -12.63
C PRO A 386 14.67 -28.99 -13.61
N GLN A 387 13.78 -29.80 -13.03
CA GLN A 387 12.79 -30.63 -13.69
C GLN A 387 11.67 -29.78 -14.32
N ARG A 388 11.31 -30.08 -15.57
CA ARG A 388 10.02 -29.70 -16.17
C ARG A 388 9.20 -30.96 -16.43
N ALA A 389 7.98 -30.94 -15.94
CA ALA A 389 6.98 -32.00 -16.02
C ALA A 389 6.55 -32.28 -17.47
N SER A 390 6.46 -33.57 -17.81
CA SER A 390 5.84 -34.09 -19.02
C SER A 390 4.36 -34.40 -18.76
N SER A 391 3.47 -33.76 -19.51
CA SER A 391 2.04 -34.08 -19.59
C SER A 391 1.77 -35.20 -20.60
N SER A 392 1.00 -36.21 -20.20
CA SER A 392 0.49 -37.28 -21.06
C SER A 392 -0.73 -36.84 -21.90
N PRO A 393 -1.01 -37.50 -23.04
CA PRO A 393 -1.93 -37.01 -24.06
C PRO A 393 -3.36 -37.58 -23.98
N ALA A 394 -4.31 -36.79 -24.48
CA ALA A 394 -5.72 -37.11 -24.66
C ALA A 394 -5.97 -38.07 -25.83
N GLN A 395 -6.97 -38.94 -25.69
CA GLN A 395 -7.51 -39.80 -26.76
C GLN A 395 -8.96 -39.41 -27.09
N VAL A 396 -9.27 -39.49 -28.38
CA VAL A 396 -10.53 -39.18 -29.05
C VAL A 396 -11.14 -40.45 -29.62
N ALA A 397 -12.46 -40.64 -29.45
CA ALA A 397 -13.43 -41.36 -30.31
C ALA A 397 -14.70 -41.56 -29.45
N ALA A 398 -15.97 -41.58 -29.86
CA ALA A 398 -16.77 -41.43 -31.09
C ALA A 398 -18.15 -42.06 -30.73
N ALA A 399 -19.27 -41.52 -31.20
CA ALA A 399 -20.65 -41.96 -30.84
C ALA A 399 -21.14 -43.18 -31.65
N PRO A 400 -22.22 -43.88 -31.21
CA PRO A 400 -23.52 -43.75 -31.91
C PRO A 400 -24.79 -43.84 -31.00
N GLY A 401 -25.97 -43.61 -31.61
CA GLY A 401 -27.29 -43.30 -30.98
C GLY A 401 -28.23 -44.45 -30.49
N PRO A 402 -29.53 -44.14 -30.22
CA PRO A 402 -30.49 -44.85 -29.32
C PRO A 402 -31.39 -45.88 -30.07
N PRO A 403 -32.37 -46.67 -29.49
CA PRO A 403 -33.35 -46.33 -28.43
C PRO A 403 -33.93 -47.46 -27.50
N VAL A 404 -34.97 -47.11 -26.71
CA VAL A 404 -36.15 -47.90 -26.20
C VAL A 404 -36.25 -48.24 -24.68
N GLY A 405 -37.30 -47.71 -24.02
CA GLY A 405 -38.32 -48.48 -23.25
C GLY A 405 -38.26 -48.64 -21.72
N THR A 406 -39.19 -47.95 -21.01
CA THR A 406 -39.73 -47.98 -19.61
C THR A 406 -39.92 -49.35 -18.89
N PRO A 407 -40.15 -49.48 -17.53
CA PRO A 407 -41.06 -48.70 -16.65
C PRO A 407 -40.60 -48.45 -15.15
N PRO A 408 -41.41 -47.81 -14.25
CA PRO A 408 -40.92 -47.00 -13.12
C PRO A 408 -40.85 -47.69 -11.74
N GLN A 409 -40.00 -47.14 -10.86
CA GLN A 409 -39.94 -47.45 -9.41
C GLN A 409 -40.72 -46.40 -8.57
N PRO A 410 -41.25 -46.77 -7.38
CA PRO A 410 -42.12 -45.95 -6.54
C PRO A 410 -41.36 -44.81 -5.82
N PRO A 411 -42.06 -43.76 -5.32
CA PRO A 411 -41.40 -42.54 -4.85
C PRO A 411 -40.72 -42.74 -3.50
N GLY A 412 -39.40 -42.52 -3.48
CA GLY A 412 -38.62 -42.29 -2.26
C GLY A 412 -38.85 -40.89 -1.68
N PRO A 413 -38.43 -40.65 -0.43
CA PRO A 413 -38.76 -39.45 0.33
C PRO A 413 -38.20 -38.17 -0.32
N LYS A 414 -38.98 -37.09 -0.23
CA LYS A 414 -38.64 -35.76 -0.76
C LYS A 414 -37.24 -35.32 -0.30
N PRO A 415 -36.39 -34.74 -1.18
CA PRO A 415 -35.15 -34.13 -0.77
C PRO A 415 -35.41 -32.99 0.21
N VAL A 416 -34.78 -33.05 1.37
CA VAL A 416 -34.61 -31.90 2.26
C VAL A 416 -33.85 -30.83 1.47
N ALA A 417 -34.41 -29.63 1.39
CA ALA A 417 -33.75 -28.50 0.74
C ALA A 417 -32.35 -28.30 1.36
N PRO A 418 -31.30 -28.10 0.54
CA PRO A 418 -29.99 -27.76 1.09
C PRO A 418 -30.12 -26.50 1.95
N PRO A 419 -29.39 -26.41 3.07
CA PRO A 419 -29.41 -25.21 3.90
C PRO A 419 -29.10 -24.01 3.02
N VAL A 420 -29.98 -23.01 3.06
CA VAL A 420 -29.78 -21.70 2.43
C VAL A 420 -28.43 -21.21 2.93
N GLN A 421 -27.43 -21.21 2.04
CA GLN A 421 -26.17 -20.55 2.35
C GLN A 421 -26.51 -19.10 2.65
N PRO A 422 -26.13 -18.56 3.83
CA PRO A 422 -26.28 -17.13 4.06
C PRO A 422 -25.58 -16.39 2.92
N PRO A 423 -26.13 -15.26 2.46
CA PRO A 423 -25.50 -14.49 1.40
C PRO A 423 -24.03 -14.25 1.75
N PRO A 424 -23.12 -14.27 0.77
CA PRO A 424 -21.71 -14.02 1.03
C PRO A 424 -21.59 -12.72 1.83
N GLN A 425 -21.17 -12.84 3.08
CA GLN A 425 -20.76 -11.68 3.86
C GLN A 425 -19.60 -11.08 3.08
N VAL A 426 -19.81 -9.89 2.54
CA VAL A 426 -18.72 -9.09 1.98
C VAL A 426 -17.74 -8.93 3.12
N ALA A 427 -16.62 -9.65 3.07
CA ALA A 427 -15.49 -9.40 3.94
C ALA A 427 -15.05 -7.98 3.60
N LEU A 428 -15.48 -7.02 4.43
CA LEU A 428 -14.99 -5.66 4.36
C LEU A 428 -13.49 -5.72 4.64
N ASP A 429 -12.68 -5.12 3.76
CA ASP A 429 -11.24 -5.06 3.95
C ASP A 429 -10.94 -4.51 5.36
N PRO A 430 -9.94 -5.06 6.08
CA PRO A 430 -9.59 -4.57 7.40
C PRO A 430 -9.22 -3.09 7.33
N VAL A 431 -9.96 -2.26 8.06
CA VAL A 431 -9.69 -0.82 8.15
C VAL A 431 -8.32 -0.63 8.78
N LEU A 432 -7.40 0.01 8.05
CA LEU A 432 -6.09 0.37 8.57
C LEU A 432 -6.26 1.57 9.53
N VAL A 433 -6.23 1.28 10.82
CA VAL A 433 -6.24 2.28 11.89
C VAL A 433 -4.80 2.69 12.20
N THR A 434 -4.57 3.99 12.32
CA THR A 434 -3.25 4.57 12.59
C THR A 434 -3.33 5.52 13.78
N ASP A 435 -2.23 5.65 14.52
CA ASP A 435 -2.15 6.62 15.62
C ASP A 435 -2.08 8.04 15.05
N VAL A 436 -2.87 8.94 15.61
CA VAL A 436 -2.76 10.38 15.37
C VAL A 436 -1.44 10.86 15.95
N GLN A 437 -0.65 11.52 15.13
CA GLN A 437 0.64 12.06 15.56
C GLN A 437 0.39 13.38 16.28
N VAL A 438 0.48 13.34 17.61
CA VAL A 438 0.31 14.50 18.48
C VAL A 438 1.66 15.17 18.70
N PRO A 439 1.88 16.42 18.23
CA PRO A 439 3.10 17.15 18.49
C PRO A 439 3.34 17.30 19.98
N ALA A 440 4.60 17.23 20.39
CA ALA A 440 4.91 17.22 21.80
C ALA A 440 4.60 18.58 22.48
N ALA A 441 4.51 19.66 21.70
CA ALA A 441 3.94 20.95 22.08
C ALA A 441 2.48 20.87 22.61
N LEU A 442 1.65 20.03 21.99
CA LEU A 442 0.28 19.77 22.46
C LEU A 442 0.26 18.82 23.64
N GLN A 443 1.10 17.77 23.62
CA GLN A 443 1.18 16.79 24.72
C GLN A 443 1.53 17.43 26.07
N VAL A 444 2.27 18.55 26.08
CA VAL A 444 2.57 19.30 27.30
C VAL A 444 1.42 20.13 27.84
N ARG A 445 0.47 20.51 26.99
CA ARG A 445 -0.62 21.45 27.31
C ARG A 445 -1.97 20.77 27.51
N THR A 446 -2.25 19.71 26.76
CA THR A 446 -3.56 19.05 26.74
C THR A 446 -3.42 17.54 26.70
N ARG A 447 -4.41 16.85 27.26
CA ARG A 447 -4.71 15.47 26.92
C ARG A 447 -5.69 15.51 25.74
N LEU A 448 -5.61 14.53 24.84
CA LEU A 448 -6.48 14.48 23.66
C LEU A 448 -7.21 13.15 23.62
N GLU A 449 -8.52 13.17 23.81
CA GLU A 449 -9.45 12.12 23.40
C GLU A 449 -10.38 12.75 22.35
N LEU A 450 -10.26 12.31 21.09
CA LEU A 450 -10.91 12.98 19.95
C LEU A 450 -12.35 12.50 19.81
N SER A 451 -13.32 13.43 19.89
CA SER A 451 -14.74 13.07 19.87
C SER A 451 -15.40 13.28 18.51
N ALA A 452 -15.12 14.39 17.83
CA ALA A 452 -15.71 14.70 16.52
C ALA A 452 -14.76 15.50 15.62
N LEU A 453 -15.00 15.46 14.31
CA LEU A 453 -14.21 16.18 13.32
C LEU A 453 -15.03 16.67 12.13
N VAL A 454 -14.54 17.70 11.45
CA VAL A 454 -15.13 18.24 10.23
C VAL A 454 -14.07 18.73 9.26
N TRP A 455 -14.27 18.53 7.96
CA TRP A 455 -13.35 19.02 6.95
C TRP A 455 -13.54 20.51 6.64
N LEU A 456 -12.44 21.25 6.60
CA LEU A 456 -12.36 22.65 6.16
C LEU A 456 -11.59 22.73 4.83
N PRO A 457 -12.27 22.71 3.66
CA PRO A 457 -11.64 22.85 2.35
C PRO A 457 -10.76 24.09 2.25
N GLU A 458 -11.19 25.21 2.82
CA GLU A 458 -10.46 26.48 2.79
C GLU A 458 -9.13 26.46 3.58
N ARG A 459 -8.93 25.44 4.44
CA ARG A 459 -7.72 25.28 5.26
C ARG A 459 -6.90 24.05 4.92
N ASP A 460 -7.47 23.15 4.13
CA ASP A 460 -6.90 21.84 3.89
C ASP A 460 -6.62 21.09 5.22
N ARG A 461 -7.58 21.18 6.16
CA ARG A 461 -7.48 20.59 7.51
C ARG A 461 -8.81 19.99 7.92
N TYR A 462 -8.75 18.93 8.71
CA TYR A 462 -9.85 18.55 9.58
C TYR A 462 -9.76 19.40 10.85
N LEU A 463 -10.86 20.02 11.25
CA LEU A 463 -10.99 20.60 12.57
C LEU A 463 -11.58 19.53 13.49
N VAL A 464 -10.97 19.32 14.64
CA VAL A 464 -11.25 18.22 15.55
C VAL A 464 -11.54 18.78 16.94
N VAL A 465 -12.54 18.22 17.62
CA VAL A 465 -12.83 18.51 19.02
C VAL A 465 -12.30 17.39 19.90
N SER A 466 -11.98 17.73 21.15
CA SER A 466 -11.57 16.77 22.16
C SER A 466 -12.36 17.00 23.44
N ASP A 467 -12.71 15.90 24.11
CA ASP A 467 -13.41 15.89 25.39
C ASP A 467 -12.65 16.69 26.47
N ASP A 468 -11.33 16.50 26.55
CA ASP A 468 -10.41 17.12 27.48
C ASP A 468 -9.67 18.23 26.73
N THR A 469 -9.89 19.47 27.17
CA THR A 469 -9.09 20.62 26.74
C THR A 469 -8.21 21.10 27.90
N GLY A 470 -6.91 21.11 27.67
CA GLY A 470 -5.91 21.42 28.68
C GLY A 470 -5.66 20.29 29.68
N LEU A 471 -4.64 20.44 30.53
CA LEU A 471 -4.39 19.50 31.63
C LEU A 471 -5.31 19.78 32.83
N LYS A 472 -5.91 18.74 33.41
CA LYS A 472 -6.77 18.84 34.60
C LYS A 472 -6.07 19.58 35.75
N GLY A 473 -6.72 20.64 36.26
CA GLY A 473 -6.15 21.52 37.30
C GLY A 473 -5.07 22.50 36.81
N GLY A 474 -4.78 22.51 35.51
CA GLY A 474 -3.91 23.46 34.81
C GLY A 474 -4.56 24.84 34.62
N ALA A 475 -3.76 25.81 34.18
CA ALA A 475 -4.27 27.14 33.81
C ALA A 475 -5.17 27.07 32.56
N ASP A 476 -4.86 26.15 31.65
CA ASP A 476 -5.59 25.92 30.41
C ASP A 476 -6.72 24.87 30.55
N SER A 477 -7.06 24.45 31.76
CA SER A 477 -8.10 23.43 31.96
C SER A 477 -9.47 23.95 31.53
N GLY A 478 -10.08 23.30 30.55
CA GLY A 478 -11.32 23.72 29.90
C GLY A 478 -11.13 24.88 28.92
N ALA A 479 -9.91 25.10 28.41
CA ALA A 479 -9.65 26.15 27.44
C ALA A 479 -10.49 25.90 26.18
N PRO A 480 -11.17 26.92 25.63
CA PRO A 480 -12.06 26.76 24.50
C PRO A 480 -11.26 26.57 23.20
N TRP A 481 -10.76 25.35 22.99
CA TRP A 481 -9.82 25.01 21.92
C TRP A 481 -10.38 23.92 21.02
N LEU A 482 -10.14 24.10 19.72
CA LEU A 482 -10.23 23.03 18.73
C LEU A 482 -8.83 22.70 18.20
N PHE A 483 -8.68 21.59 17.51
CA PHE A 483 -7.39 21.12 17.00
C PHE A 483 -7.45 20.92 15.49
N ALA A 484 -6.37 21.23 14.78
CA ALA A 484 -6.31 21.04 13.34
C ALA A 484 -5.52 19.77 13.02
N LEU A 485 -6.16 18.82 12.33
CA LEU A 485 -5.59 17.56 11.89
C LEU A 485 -5.34 17.60 10.38
N ARG A 486 -4.11 17.25 9.99
CA ARG A 486 -3.68 17.16 8.59
C ARG A 486 -4.14 15.84 7.96
N ARG A 487 -4.14 15.79 6.63
CA ARG A 487 -4.48 14.59 5.85
C ARG A 487 -3.53 13.39 6.08
N ASP A 488 -2.37 13.64 6.67
CA ASP A 488 -1.35 12.64 7.00
C ASP A 488 -1.43 12.17 8.47
N GLY A 489 -2.46 12.58 9.22
CA GLY A 489 -2.67 12.18 10.61
C GLY A 489 -1.87 12.98 11.63
N HIS A 490 -1.19 14.07 11.24
CA HIS A 490 -0.49 14.95 12.16
C HIS A 490 -1.38 16.10 12.62
N LEU A 491 -1.43 16.33 13.94
CA LEU A 491 -2.01 17.55 14.48
C LEU A 491 -1.07 18.73 14.30
N ASP A 492 -1.63 19.92 14.10
CA ASP A 492 -0.87 21.17 14.18
C ASP A 492 -0.40 21.41 15.64
N PRO A 493 0.78 22.01 15.87
CA PRO A 493 1.38 22.13 17.21
C PRO A 493 0.66 23.11 18.15
N GLU A 494 -0.18 23.99 17.61
CA GLU A 494 -0.94 24.99 18.37
C GLU A 494 -2.45 24.74 18.24
N PRO A 495 -3.20 24.78 19.36
CA PRO A 495 -4.65 24.69 19.32
C PRO A 495 -5.25 25.96 18.70
N TRP A 496 -6.46 25.83 18.18
CA TRP A 496 -7.26 26.93 17.62
C TRP A 496 -8.21 27.47 18.70
N PRO A 497 -7.94 28.66 19.27
CA PRO A 497 -8.79 29.23 20.30
C PRO A 497 -10.12 29.72 19.73
N ILE A 498 -11.20 29.43 20.46
CA ILE A 498 -12.54 29.94 20.20
C ILE A 498 -12.72 31.23 21.01
N HIS A 499 -12.66 32.35 20.31
CA HIS A 499 -12.93 33.67 20.88
C HIS A 499 -14.42 33.81 21.22
N GLY A 500 -14.71 34.50 22.33
CA GLY A 500 -16.08 34.71 22.81
C GLY A 500 -16.58 33.66 23.80
N LEU A 501 -15.90 32.51 23.93
CA LEU A 501 -16.15 31.53 24.98
C LEU A 501 -15.12 31.68 26.10
N ARG A 502 -15.56 31.51 27.35
CA ARG A 502 -14.66 31.53 28.52
C ARG A 502 -14.07 30.16 28.82
N ARG A 503 -14.88 29.11 28.63
CA ARG A 503 -14.55 27.74 28.99
C ARG A 503 -15.47 26.78 28.24
N VAL A 504 -14.96 25.61 27.90
CA VAL A 504 -15.70 24.44 27.42
C VAL A 504 -15.26 23.23 28.22
N ASP A 505 -16.18 22.29 28.49
CA ASP A 505 -15.85 21.02 29.14
C ASP A 505 -16.55 19.90 28.37
N ASP A 506 -15.85 18.82 28.05
CA ASP A 506 -16.37 17.62 27.37
C ASP A 506 -17.04 17.95 26.03
N LEU A 507 -16.26 18.41 25.03
CA LEU A 507 -16.78 18.63 23.68
C LEU A 507 -17.02 17.29 22.97
N GLU A 508 -18.27 17.04 22.57
CA GLU A 508 -18.66 15.76 21.98
C GLU A 508 -18.87 15.85 20.47
N ALA A 509 -19.50 16.93 20.00
CA ALA A 509 -19.97 17.02 18.62
C ALA A 509 -19.47 18.25 17.88
N LEU A 510 -19.25 18.11 16.57
CA LEU A 510 -18.90 19.19 15.67
C LEU A 510 -19.50 18.95 14.28
N THR A 511 -20.19 19.95 13.74
CA THR A 511 -20.71 19.89 12.37
C THR A 511 -20.59 21.23 11.65
N ARG A 512 -20.71 21.21 10.33
CA ARG A 512 -20.73 22.41 9.49
C ARG A 512 -22.14 22.66 8.96
N GLY A 513 -22.65 23.85 9.22
CA GLY A 513 -23.95 24.32 8.74
C GLY A 513 -23.96 24.66 7.25
N PRO A 514 -25.16 24.81 6.65
CA PRO A 514 -25.32 25.13 5.24
C PRO A 514 -24.83 26.54 4.87
N ASP A 515 -24.73 27.44 5.85
CA ASP A 515 -24.14 28.78 5.73
C ASP A 515 -22.61 28.78 5.89
N GLY A 516 -22.01 27.59 6.09
CA GLY A 516 -20.59 27.39 6.31
C GLY A 516 -20.14 27.62 7.76
N ALA A 517 -21.04 28.04 8.67
CA ALA A 517 -20.73 28.20 10.08
C ALA A 517 -20.53 26.84 10.76
N LEU A 518 -19.73 26.81 11.82
CA LEU A 518 -19.50 25.59 12.61
C LEU A 518 -20.45 25.56 13.80
N TRP A 519 -20.89 24.37 14.17
CA TRP A 519 -21.76 24.13 15.30
C TRP A 519 -21.13 23.08 16.19
N LEU A 520 -20.97 23.42 17.46
CA LEU A 520 -20.41 22.52 18.47
C LEU A 520 -21.43 22.20 19.55
N LEU A 521 -21.30 21.00 20.10
CA LEU A 521 -22.05 20.55 21.26
C LEU A 521 -21.09 19.94 22.28
N ALA A 522 -21.18 20.42 23.50
CA ALA A 522 -20.55 19.81 24.66
C ALA A 522 -21.52 18.82 25.35
N SER A 523 -21.00 17.99 26.24
CA SER A 523 -21.71 16.87 26.85
C SER A 523 -23.03 17.27 27.52
N GLN A 524 -24.11 16.56 27.20
CA GLN A 524 -25.42 16.80 27.82
C GLN A 524 -25.63 15.95 29.10
N SER A 525 -24.67 15.09 29.42
CA SER A 525 -24.66 14.21 30.59
C SER A 525 -24.43 14.94 31.91
N VAL A 526 -24.87 14.35 33.02
CA VAL A 526 -24.46 14.82 34.36
C VAL A 526 -23.00 14.42 34.62
N SER A 527 -22.19 15.33 35.17
CA SER A 527 -20.84 14.98 35.63
C SER A 527 -20.89 13.90 36.74
N ARG A 528 -19.74 13.29 37.07
CA ARG A 528 -19.58 12.36 38.21
C ARG A 528 -20.10 12.94 39.55
N LYS A 529 -20.14 14.27 39.70
CA LYS A 529 -20.68 14.96 40.88
C LYS A 529 -22.20 15.23 40.80
N GLY A 530 -22.86 14.72 39.77
CA GLY A 530 -24.29 14.88 39.51
C GLY A 530 -24.70 16.28 39.03
N LYS A 531 -23.77 17.08 38.49
CA LYS A 531 -24.03 18.46 38.04
C LYS A 531 -23.85 18.64 36.54
N ARG A 532 -24.66 19.52 35.93
CA ARG A 532 -24.46 20.09 34.57
C ARG A 532 -24.03 21.54 34.72
N SER A 533 -22.76 21.85 34.44
CA SER A 533 -22.26 23.23 34.39
C SER A 533 -22.58 23.86 33.04
N GLU A 534 -22.56 25.19 32.97
CA GLU A 534 -22.75 25.90 31.69
C GLU A 534 -21.69 25.54 30.64
N ALA A 535 -20.46 25.22 31.06
CA ALA A 535 -19.39 24.81 30.15
C ALA A 535 -19.58 23.40 29.60
N ARG A 536 -20.24 22.51 30.36
CA ARG A 536 -20.49 21.11 29.98
C ARG A 536 -21.68 21.00 29.04
N SER A 537 -22.80 21.67 29.32
CA SER A 537 -24.01 21.59 28.49
C SER A 537 -24.06 22.61 27.34
N LEU A 538 -22.91 23.19 26.99
CA LEU A 538 -22.81 24.26 26.01
C LEU A 538 -23.16 23.77 24.60
N MET A 539 -23.92 24.58 23.88
CA MET A 539 -24.09 24.50 22.44
C MET A 539 -23.73 25.86 21.85
N ALA A 540 -22.91 25.91 20.81
CA ALA A 540 -22.48 27.19 20.23
C ALA A 540 -22.36 27.15 18.71
N ARG A 541 -22.62 28.31 18.10
CA ARG A 541 -22.38 28.58 16.68
C ARG A 541 -21.11 29.40 16.53
N LEU A 542 -20.15 28.89 15.76
CA LEU A 542 -18.87 29.53 15.48
C LEU A 542 -18.80 30.01 14.03
N GLU A 543 -18.16 31.16 13.83
CA GLU A 543 -17.73 31.63 12.53
C GLU A 543 -16.21 31.61 12.43
N LEU A 544 -15.71 31.14 11.29
CA LEU A 544 -14.30 31.25 10.96
C LEU A 544 -14.05 32.61 10.31
N ARG A 545 -13.35 33.51 11.01
CA ARG A 545 -13.01 34.86 10.54
C ARG A 545 -11.50 34.97 10.38
N GLY A 546 -11.01 34.83 9.14
CA GLY A 546 -9.59 34.62 8.92
C GLY A 546 -9.15 33.35 9.65
N ASP A 547 -8.05 33.41 10.40
CA ASP A 547 -7.46 32.25 11.12
C ASP A 547 -8.01 32.07 12.54
N GLN A 548 -9.15 32.70 12.86
CA GLN A 548 -9.71 32.71 14.21
C GLN A 548 -11.14 32.21 14.24
N LEU A 549 -11.44 31.38 15.24
CA LEU A 549 -12.79 30.91 15.54
C LEU A 549 -13.47 31.90 16.48
N HIS A 550 -14.66 32.38 16.12
CA HIS A 550 -15.44 33.31 16.93
C HIS A 550 -16.81 32.71 17.24
N ALA A 551 -17.13 32.55 18.53
CA ALA A 551 -18.47 32.19 18.97
C ALA A 551 -19.41 33.37 18.75
N THR A 552 -20.41 33.16 17.91
CA THR A 552 -21.41 34.17 17.54
C THR A 552 -22.66 34.11 18.41
N ALA A 553 -23.02 32.91 18.85
CA ALA A 553 -24.13 32.67 19.76
C ALA A 553 -23.90 31.36 20.52
N SER A 554 -24.46 31.25 21.72
CA SER A 554 -24.36 30.04 22.54
C SER A 554 -25.52 29.92 23.52
N ALA A 555 -25.97 28.69 23.79
CA ALA A 555 -26.98 28.39 24.80
C ALA A 555 -26.68 27.07 25.51
N ASN A 556 -27.41 26.79 26.58
CA ASN A 556 -27.34 25.52 27.31
C ASN A 556 -28.53 24.65 26.95
N LEU A 557 -28.33 23.64 26.09
CA LEU A 557 -29.41 22.80 25.57
C LEU A 557 -30.11 22.01 26.68
N ALA A 558 -29.36 21.34 27.57
CA ALA A 558 -29.94 20.62 28.71
C ALA A 558 -30.75 21.54 29.65
N ALA A 559 -30.34 22.80 29.81
CA ALA A 559 -31.10 23.77 30.61
C ALA A 559 -32.42 24.17 29.91
N ALA A 560 -32.38 24.39 28.60
CA ALA A 560 -33.58 24.68 27.81
C ALA A 560 -34.57 23.51 27.82
N LEU A 561 -34.08 22.27 27.75
CA LEU A 561 -34.87 21.04 27.90
C LEU A 561 -35.47 20.91 29.31
N GLY A 562 -34.69 21.18 30.35
CA GLY A 562 -35.17 21.14 31.74
C GLY A 562 -36.25 22.19 32.07
N ASN A 563 -36.33 23.26 31.28
CA ASN A 563 -37.37 24.27 31.39
C ASN A 563 -38.70 23.85 30.75
N LEU A 564 -38.74 22.74 29.99
CA LEU A 564 -39.98 22.15 29.51
C LEU A 564 -40.72 21.55 30.73
N LYS A 565 -41.55 22.37 31.37
CA LYS A 565 -42.33 22.01 32.57
C LYS A 565 -43.44 20.99 32.30
N ASP A 566 -43.68 20.63 31.04
CA ASP A 566 -44.71 19.68 30.63
C ASP A 566 -44.13 18.25 30.49
N PRO A 567 -44.51 17.32 31.40
CA PRO A 567 -44.19 15.90 31.30
C PRO A 567 -44.56 15.26 29.96
N GLN A 568 -45.64 15.71 29.32
CA GLN A 568 -46.09 15.13 28.04
C GLN A 568 -45.13 15.50 26.92
N ALA A 569 -44.70 16.77 26.84
CA ALA A 569 -43.69 17.21 25.87
C ALA A 569 -42.42 16.33 25.91
N LEU A 570 -41.88 16.04 27.11
CA LEU A 570 -40.71 15.17 27.24
C LEU A 570 -40.98 13.73 26.82
N SER A 571 -42.16 13.19 27.14
CA SER A 571 -42.54 11.84 26.69
C SER A 571 -42.66 11.75 25.17
N THR A 572 -43.10 12.81 24.48
CA THR A 572 -43.17 12.83 23.01
C THR A 572 -41.80 12.81 22.34
N LEU A 573 -40.75 13.19 23.07
CA LEU A 573 -39.35 13.09 22.63
C LEU A 573 -38.74 11.68 22.80
N GLY A 574 -39.51 10.71 23.32
CA GLY A 574 -39.03 9.35 23.55
C GLY A 574 -38.31 9.15 24.89
N LEU A 575 -38.27 10.16 25.77
CA LEU A 575 -37.71 10.08 27.11
C LEU A 575 -38.74 9.45 28.07
N THR A 576 -38.88 8.13 28.00
CA THR A 576 -39.92 7.39 28.74
C THR A 576 -39.45 6.77 30.05
N LYS A 577 -38.13 6.54 30.22
CA LYS A 577 -37.53 6.04 31.46
C LYS A 577 -37.22 7.26 32.35
N ARG A 578 -37.64 7.23 33.62
CA ARG A 578 -37.32 8.28 34.62
C ARG A 578 -36.49 7.66 35.73
N ASP A 579 -35.49 8.39 36.19
CA ASP A 579 -34.61 8.02 37.31
C ASP A 579 -35.36 7.36 38.47
N GLY A 580 -35.06 6.07 38.68
CA GLY A 580 -35.48 5.30 39.85
C GLY A 580 -34.63 5.60 41.09
N GLY A 581 -34.67 6.83 41.60
CA GLY A 581 -34.44 7.14 43.03
C GLY A 581 -33.01 7.42 43.54
N LEU A 582 -32.87 8.55 44.25
CA LEU A 582 -32.35 8.65 45.63
C LEU A 582 -32.48 10.10 46.16
N GLY A 583 -33.45 10.32 47.05
CA GLY A 583 -33.51 11.50 47.94
C GLY A 583 -34.61 12.54 47.67
N LYS A 584 -35.06 13.21 48.74
CA LYS A 584 -36.16 14.19 48.83
C LYS A 584 -35.97 15.51 48.02
N ARG A 585 -35.13 15.52 46.99
CA ARG A 585 -34.87 16.67 46.12
C ARG A 585 -34.71 16.25 44.65
N ALA A 586 -35.67 15.50 44.12
CA ALA A 586 -35.75 15.23 42.68
C ALA A 586 -36.15 16.51 41.94
N SER A 587 -35.19 17.39 41.67
CA SER A 587 -35.32 18.52 40.74
C SER A 587 -34.28 18.35 39.64
N GLY A 588 -34.58 17.52 38.65
CA GLY A 588 -33.70 17.30 37.50
C GLY A 588 -34.44 16.67 36.33
N PHE A 589 -34.22 17.22 35.13
CA PHE A 589 -34.48 16.57 33.86
C PHE A 589 -33.59 15.32 33.71
N ASP A 590 -33.99 14.37 32.87
CA ASP A 590 -33.35 13.07 32.62
C ASP A 590 -31.82 13.10 32.79
N ARG A 591 -31.28 12.34 33.75
CA ARG A 591 -29.84 12.30 34.06
C ARG A 591 -29.05 11.43 33.09
N GLU A 592 -29.74 10.56 32.36
CA GLU A 592 -29.19 9.67 31.35
C GLU A 592 -29.04 10.34 29.97
N LEU A 593 -29.50 11.59 29.82
CA LEU A 593 -29.39 12.33 28.56
C LEU A 593 -27.93 12.49 28.14
N ASP A 594 -27.62 11.93 26.99
CA ASP A 594 -26.32 11.99 26.35
C ASP A 594 -26.48 12.13 24.82
N ILE A 595 -26.01 13.26 24.30
CA ILE A 595 -26.17 13.65 22.90
C ILE A 595 -24.78 13.89 22.33
N GLU A 596 -24.41 13.11 21.32
CA GLU A 596 -23.09 13.20 20.68
C GLU A 596 -23.19 13.43 19.17
N GLY A 597 -24.22 12.91 18.50
CA GLY A 597 -24.34 13.08 17.05
C GLY A 597 -24.97 14.41 16.63
N LEU A 598 -24.32 15.09 15.68
CA LEU A 598 -24.74 16.41 15.21
C LEU A 598 -24.65 16.53 13.68
N ALA A 599 -25.76 16.77 12.99
CA ALA A 599 -25.76 16.99 11.54
C ALA A 599 -26.92 17.89 11.09
N PHE A 600 -26.79 18.55 9.95
CA PHE A 600 -27.89 19.35 9.38
C PHE A 600 -28.81 18.55 8.44
N GLU A 601 -30.12 18.81 8.54
CA GLU A 601 -31.19 18.44 7.60
C GLU A 601 -31.80 19.71 7.02
N GLY A 602 -31.34 20.12 5.83
CA GLY A 602 -31.70 21.43 5.28
C GLY A 602 -31.27 22.56 6.23
N LYS A 603 -32.24 23.21 6.89
CA LYS A 603 -32.00 24.27 7.89
C LYS A 603 -32.22 23.82 9.33
N ALA A 604 -32.69 22.58 9.54
CA ALA A 604 -32.89 22.03 10.86
C ALA A 604 -31.62 21.28 11.30
N LEU A 605 -31.43 21.18 12.60
CA LEU A 605 -30.30 20.49 13.20
C LEU A 605 -30.76 19.16 13.79
N LEU A 606 -30.13 18.08 13.37
CA LEU A 606 -30.32 16.75 13.93
C LEU A 606 -29.43 16.59 15.16
N LEU A 607 -30.03 16.09 16.24
CA LEU A 607 -29.39 15.79 17.52
C LEU A 607 -29.60 14.31 17.81
N ALA A 608 -28.55 13.50 17.72
CA ALA A 608 -28.64 12.07 17.95
C ALA A 608 -28.18 11.69 19.35
N LEU A 609 -28.98 10.84 19.99
CA LEU A 609 -28.74 10.41 21.35
C LEU A 609 -27.84 9.18 21.33
N LYS A 610 -26.74 9.23 22.09
CA LYS A 610 -26.03 8.03 22.52
C LYS A 610 -26.83 7.32 23.60
N HIS A 611 -27.45 8.09 24.49
CA HIS A 611 -28.32 7.61 25.54
C HIS A 611 -29.34 8.70 25.95
N PRO A 612 -30.54 8.36 26.48
CA PRO A 612 -31.15 7.04 26.56
C PRO A 612 -31.66 6.51 25.22
N LEU A 613 -31.77 5.18 25.15
CA LEU A 613 -32.59 4.51 24.14
C LEU A 613 -34.07 4.57 24.53
N ASP A 614 -34.97 4.43 23.55
CA ASP A 614 -36.40 4.33 23.83
C ASP A 614 -36.78 2.99 24.51
N SER A 615 -38.07 2.79 24.78
CA SER A 615 -38.54 1.57 25.46
C SER A 615 -38.33 0.27 24.66
N GLY A 616 -37.98 0.36 23.38
CA GLY A 616 -37.65 -0.79 22.52
C GLY A 616 -36.16 -0.96 22.26
N ASP A 617 -35.29 -0.34 23.08
CA ASP A 617 -33.84 -0.28 22.88
C ASP A 617 -33.47 0.28 21.50
N THR A 618 -34.19 1.31 21.07
CA THR A 618 -34.01 1.96 19.78
C THR A 618 -33.41 3.35 19.97
N ALA A 619 -32.35 3.67 19.22
CA ALA A 619 -31.67 4.97 19.29
C ALA A 619 -32.56 6.06 18.71
N LEU A 620 -32.50 7.26 19.31
CA LEU A 620 -33.33 8.40 18.95
C LEU A 620 -32.51 9.46 18.23
N ILE A 621 -33.07 10.00 17.15
CA ILE A 621 -32.58 11.23 16.53
C ILE A 621 -33.69 12.27 16.65
N TRP A 622 -33.37 13.41 17.25
CA TRP A 622 -34.25 14.56 17.30
C TRP A 622 -33.94 15.53 16.17
N LYS A 623 -34.96 16.29 15.75
CA LYS A 623 -34.81 17.44 14.84
C LYS A 623 -35.18 18.71 15.59
N LEU A 624 -34.23 19.64 15.64
CA LEU A 624 -34.38 20.99 16.15
C LEU A 624 -34.58 21.95 14.98
N ASP A 625 -35.80 22.47 14.84
CA ASP A 625 -36.13 23.48 13.85
C ASP A 625 -35.64 24.87 14.33
N GLU A 626 -35.09 25.67 13.40
CA GLU A 626 -34.58 27.02 13.67
C GLU A 626 -33.64 27.07 14.91
N PRO A 627 -32.52 26.31 14.90
CA PRO A 627 -31.65 26.14 16.06
C PRO A 627 -31.06 27.46 16.57
N GLU A 628 -30.92 28.48 15.72
CA GLU A 628 -30.46 29.80 16.10
C GLU A 628 -31.41 30.47 17.10
N LYS A 629 -32.73 30.22 17.03
CA LYS A 629 -33.68 30.77 18.02
C LYS A 629 -33.37 30.28 19.42
N LEU A 630 -32.95 29.02 19.57
CA LEU A 630 -32.49 28.47 20.83
C LEU A 630 -31.21 29.18 21.30
N LEU A 631 -30.22 29.36 20.42
CA LEU A 631 -28.96 30.01 20.79
C LEU A 631 -29.13 31.46 21.26
N HIS A 632 -30.09 32.19 20.67
CA HIS A 632 -30.33 33.60 21.04
C HIS A 632 -31.23 33.75 22.27
N SER A 633 -32.25 32.90 22.42
CA SER A 633 -33.24 33.03 23.51
C SER A 633 -32.88 32.22 24.76
N GLY A 634 -32.05 31.18 24.62
CA GLY A 634 -31.80 30.18 25.65
C GLY A 634 -33.01 29.30 25.98
N GLN A 635 -34.08 29.35 25.18
CA GLN A 635 -35.34 28.65 25.43
C GLN A 635 -35.81 27.89 24.20
N LEU A 636 -36.46 26.74 24.42
CA LEU A 636 -37.11 25.97 23.36
C LEU A 636 -38.56 26.44 23.19
N SER A 637 -38.95 26.69 21.94
CA SER A 637 -40.35 26.95 21.58
C SER A 637 -41.14 25.64 21.50
N ALA A 638 -42.46 25.70 21.71
CA ALA A 638 -43.33 24.52 21.59
C ALA A 638 -43.24 23.91 20.18
N GLY A 639 -43.00 22.60 20.11
CA GLY A 639 -42.86 21.87 18.84
C GLY A 639 -41.56 22.14 18.06
N GLN A 640 -40.65 22.97 18.59
CA GLN A 640 -39.36 23.26 17.95
C GLN A 640 -38.44 22.03 17.89
N LEU A 641 -38.55 21.16 18.89
CA LEU A 641 -37.79 19.92 18.99
C LEU A 641 -38.76 18.74 18.86
N THR A 642 -38.46 17.82 17.95
CA THR A 642 -39.31 16.66 17.64
C THR A 642 -38.48 15.40 17.41
N VAL A 643 -39.06 14.21 17.57
CA VAL A 643 -38.40 12.96 17.16
C VAL A 643 -38.41 12.87 15.64
N TRP A 644 -37.22 12.79 15.05
CA TRP A 644 -37.03 12.65 13.61
C TRP A 644 -37.01 11.19 13.18
N ALA A 645 -36.17 10.38 13.83
CA ALA A 645 -36.04 8.95 13.53
C ALA A 645 -35.84 8.10 14.78
N ARG A 646 -36.17 6.82 14.62
CA ARG A 646 -35.93 5.74 15.58
C ARG A 646 -35.10 4.67 14.87
N LEU A 647 -33.87 4.45 15.31
CA LEU A 647 -32.91 3.56 14.67
C LEU A 647 -32.62 2.34 15.56
N PRO A 648 -33.05 1.12 15.18
CA PRO A 648 -32.80 -0.08 15.98
C PRO A 648 -31.35 -0.55 15.77
N LEU A 649 -30.41 0.23 16.30
CA LEU A 649 -28.98 0.03 16.09
C LEU A 649 -28.48 -1.14 16.94
N ARG A 650 -27.78 -2.06 16.28
CA ARG A 650 -27.21 -3.26 16.88
C ARG A 650 -25.80 -3.44 16.36
N VAL A 651 -24.80 -3.40 17.24
CA VAL A 651 -23.38 -3.47 16.87
C VAL A 651 -22.64 -4.50 17.73
N GLY A 652 -21.56 -5.07 17.20
CA GLY A 652 -20.79 -6.12 17.84
C GLY A 652 -20.48 -7.30 16.90
N PRO A 653 -19.76 -8.32 17.39
CA PRO A 653 -19.42 -9.49 16.59
C PRO A 653 -20.66 -10.33 16.27
N ALA A 654 -20.60 -11.07 15.17
CA ALA A 654 -21.69 -11.92 14.73
C ALA A 654 -22.09 -12.92 15.84
N GLY A 655 -23.36 -12.87 16.27
CA GLY A 655 -23.91 -13.70 17.34
C GLY A 655 -23.95 -13.04 18.73
N ALA A 656 -23.36 -11.87 18.91
CA ALA A 656 -23.37 -11.11 20.17
C ALA A 656 -23.58 -9.60 19.94
N LEU A 657 -24.61 -9.26 19.16
CA LEU A 657 -24.96 -7.86 18.89
C LEU A 657 -25.59 -7.19 20.13
N LEU A 658 -25.08 -6.03 20.50
CA LEU A 658 -25.56 -5.21 21.60
C LEU A 658 -26.40 -4.04 21.08
N ALA A 659 -27.31 -3.53 21.91
CA ALA A 659 -27.99 -2.26 21.60
C ALA A 659 -26.95 -1.13 21.52
N ALA A 660 -27.16 -0.19 20.60
CA ALA A 660 -26.19 0.87 20.33
C ALA A 660 -26.82 2.25 20.33
N GLY A 661 -26.08 3.22 20.84
CA GLY A 661 -26.36 4.64 20.70
C GLY A 661 -25.68 5.24 19.46
N VAL A 662 -25.94 6.51 19.17
CA VAL A 662 -25.28 7.26 18.10
C VAL A 662 -24.13 8.09 18.69
N ALA A 663 -22.91 7.86 18.21
CA ALA A 663 -21.72 8.64 18.54
C ALA A 663 -21.59 9.85 17.60
N ASP A 664 -21.81 9.69 16.30
CA ASP A 664 -21.77 10.81 15.34
C ASP A 664 -22.74 10.64 14.17
N LEU A 665 -23.04 11.77 13.52
CA LEU A 665 -23.87 11.86 12.33
C LEU A 665 -23.16 12.61 11.20
N LEU A 666 -23.28 12.09 9.98
CA LEU A 666 -22.81 12.80 8.79
C LEU A 666 -23.85 12.73 7.67
N ARG A 667 -24.34 13.90 7.25
CA ARG A 667 -25.20 14.02 6.08
C ARG A 667 -24.36 14.14 4.82
N LEU A 668 -24.50 13.19 3.90
CA LEU A 668 -23.80 13.19 2.62
C LEU A 668 -24.47 14.13 1.60
N PRO A 669 -23.73 14.63 0.60
CA PRO A 669 -24.28 15.47 -0.47
C PRO A 669 -25.36 14.78 -1.31
N ASP A 670 -25.35 13.46 -1.39
CA ASP A 670 -26.37 12.65 -2.10
C ASP A 670 -27.67 12.45 -1.29
N GLY A 671 -27.72 12.99 -0.07
CA GLY A 671 -28.88 12.92 0.81
C GLY A 671 -28.88 11.74 1.78
N ARG A 672 -27.94 10.80 1.67
CA ARG A 672 -27.83 9.70 2.64
C ARG A 672 -27.35 10.21 3.99
N LEU A 673 -27.86 9.62 5.07
CA LEU A 673 -27.38 9.88 6.43
C LEU A 673 -26.46 8.73 6.86
N LEU A 674 -25.22 9.05 7.17
CA LEU A 674 -24.32 8.13 7.83
C LEU A 674 -24.43 8.29 9.35
N VAL A 675 -24.44 7.16 10.03
CA VAL A 675 -24.57 7.05 11.49
C VAL A 675 -23.38 6.25 11.99
N LEU A 676 -22.60 6.86 12.87
CA LEU A 676 -21.58 6.15 13.64
C LEU A 676 -22.25 5.67 14.94
N ALA A 677 -22.38 4.36 15.08
CA ALA A 677 -23.06 3.74 16.21
C ALA A 677 -22.07 3.04 17.13
N THR A 678 -22.29 3.15 18.44
CA THR A 678 -21.43 2.56 19.47
C THR A 678 -22.27 1.76 20.46
N ALA A 679 -21.79 0.54 20.78
CA ALA A 679 -22.47 -0.37 21.70
C ALA A 679 -22.59 0.24 23.10
N LEU A 680 -23.76 0.09 23.70
CA LEU A 680 -23.98 0.44 25.10
C LEU A 680 -23.66 -0.78 25.98
N GLY A 681 -22.74 -0.59 26.94
CA GLY A 681 -22.45 -1.55 28.01
C GLY A 681 -23.35 -1.33 29.24
N ASP A 682 -23.42 -2.31 30.14
CA ASP A 682 -24.03 -2.12 31.46
C ASP A 682 -23.30 -0.98 32.20
N ALA A 683 -24.06 0.00 32.68
CA ALA A 683 -23.66 1.37 32.99
C ALA A 683 -22.72 1.59 34.21
N ASP A 684 -21.91 0.61 34.62
CA ASP A 684 -21.06 0.73 35.83
C ASP A 684 -19.55 0.57 35.61
N GLU A 685 -19.05 0.22 34.42
CA GLU A 685 -17.59 0.15 34.18
C GLU A 685 -17.22 0.69 32.80
N GLY A 686 -16.77 1.94 32.76
CA GLY A 686 -16.46 2.72 31.56
C GLY A 686 -15.39 2.18 30.62
N HIS A 687 -14.86 0.96 30.81
CA HIS A 687 -13.90 0.31 29.93
C HIS A 687 -14.11 -1.22 29.87
N SER A 688 -15.36 -1.70 29.87
CA SER A 688 -15.61 -3.12 29.58
C SER A 688 -15.42 -3.42 28.09
N GLU A 689 -14.90 -4.60 27.73
CA GLU A 689 -14.72 -5.05 26.33
C GLU A 689 -16.02 -4.93 25.48
N ARG A 690 -17.19 -4.83 26.13
CA ARG A 690 -18.51 -4.68 25.50
C ARG A 690 -18.77 -3.29 24.92
N GLY A 691 -18.18 -2.22 25.48
CA GLY A 691 -18.34 -0.83 24.99
C GLY A 691 -17.41 -0.46 23.82
N MET A 692 -16.49 -1.35 23.46
CA MET A 692 -15.52 -1.13 22.39
C MET A 692 -16.03 -1.57 21.01
N HIS A 693 -17.34 -1.74 20.80
CA HIS A 693 -17.85 -2.12 19.49
C HIS A 693 -18.55 -0.95 18.85
N SER A 694 -18.02 -0.49 17.72
CA SER A 694 -18.67 0.53 16.89
C SER A 694 -18.89 0.05 15.46
N ALA A 695 -19.82 0.68 14.76
CA ALA A 695 -20.06 0.44 13.33
C ALA A 695 -20.47 1.74 12.63
N LEU A 696 -20.07 1.86 11.37
CA LEU A 696 -20.54 2.89 10.45
C LEU A 696 -21.70 2.32 9.65
N LEU A 697 -22.85 2.97 9.71
CA LEU A 697 -24.07 2.54 9.01
C LEU A 697 -24.57 3.65 8.09
N ALA A 698 -25.13 3.26 6.95
CA ALA A 698 -25.88 4.14 6.06
C ALA A 698 -27.38 3.96 6.29
N VAL A 699 -28.08 5.08 6.45
CA VAL A 699 -29.53 5.15 6.64
C VAL A 699 -30.16 5.77 5.40
N ASP A 700 -30.97 4.97 4.71
CA ASP A 700 -31.72 5.35 3.52
C ASP A 700 -33.23 5.32 3.79
N GLY A 701 -33.99 6.10 3.01
CA GLY A 701 -35.46 6.10 3.07
C GLY A 701 -36.06 7.09 4.07
N ALA A 702 -37.34 6.92 4.37
CA ALA A 702 -38.06 7.87 5.23
C ALA A 702 -37.65 7.73 6.70
N PRO A 703 -37.58 8.82 7.49
CA PRO A 703 -37.11 8.79 8.89
C PRO A 703 -37.88 7.83 9.82
N LEU A 704 -39.16 7.58 9.51
CA LEU A 704 -40.04 6.69 10.27
C LEU A 704 -40.03 5.23 9.78
N ALA A 705 -39.34 4.94 8.67
CA ALA A 705 -39.13 3.60 8.14
C ALA A 705 -37.73 3.48 7.50
N PRO A 706 -36.65 3.69 8.28
CA PRO A 706 -35.29 3.72 7.76
C PRO A 706 -34.84 2.33 7.31
N LYS A 707 -34.16 2.28 6.17
CA LYS A 707 -33.36 1.13 5.76
C LYS A 707 -31.94 1.36 6.21
N ILE A 708 -31.45 0.47 7.08
CA ILE A 708 -30.11 0.56 7.67
C ILE A 708 -29.22 -0.48 7.00
N SER A 709 -28.06 -0.06 6.50
CA SER A 709 -27.05 -0.94 5.94
C SER A 709 -25.70 -0.67 6.59
N ILE A 710 -24.90 -1.71 6.83
CA ILE A 710 -23.57 -1.57 7.42
C ILE A 710 -22.60 -1.16 6.32
N VAL A 711 -21.88 -0.07 6.53
CA VAL A 711 -20.78 0.39 5.67
C VAL A 711 -19.45 -0.19 6.16
N SER A 712 -19.19 -0.11 7.47
CA SER A 712 -17.98 -0.65 8.09
C SER A 712 -18.22 -1.10 9.53
N ASN A 713 -17.48 -2.10 10.00
CA ASN A 713 -17.51 -2.57 11.39
C ASN A 713 -16.16 -2.28 12.06
N PHE A 714 -16.20 -1.72 13.27
CA PHE A 714 -15.05 -1.41 14.11
C PHE A 714 -15.14 -2.23 15.40
N ASN A 715 -15.06 -3.56 15.27
CA ASN A 715 -15.14 -4.45 16.42
C ASN A 715 -13.89 -4.30 17.31
N GLY A 716 -14.08 -3.97 18.59
CA GLY A 716 -12.98 -3.75 19.53
C GLY A 716 -12.35 -2.35 19.45
N LEU A 717 -12.98 -1.42 18.73
CA LEU A 717 -12.60 -0.02 18.65
C LEU A 717 -13.79 0.88 19.00
N HIS A 718 -13.52 1.95 19.75
CA HIS A 718 -14.48 2.97 20.14
C HIS A 718 -14.44 4.14 19.13
N ALA A 719 -15.25 4.06 18.08
CA ALA A 719 -15.30 5.11 17.07
C ALA A 719 -16.25 6.23 17.54
N GLU A 720 -15.74 7.47 17.61
CA GLU A 720 -16.48 8.60 18.16
C GLU A 720 -16.86 9.64 17.11
N GLY A 721 -15.99 9.92 16.13
CA GLY A 721 -16.21 11.01 15.17
C GLY A 721 -16.08 10.60 13.71
N LEU A 722 -16.83 11.25 12.84
CA LEU A 722 -16.92 10.98 11.41
C LEU A 722 -16.92 12.26 10.56
N ALA A 723 -16.04 12.35 9.54
CA ALA A 723 -16.10 13.43 8.55
C ALA A 723 -15.96 12.96 7.10
N LEU A 724 -16.64 13.68 6.21
CA LEU A 724 -16.35 13.62 4.78
C LEU A 724 -15.06 14.37 4.48
N GLY A 725 -14.08 13.65 3.94
CA GLY A 725 -12.79 14.21 3.54
C GLY A 725 -12.77 14.78 2.12
N PRO A 726 -11.61 15.30 1.69
CA PRO A 726 -11.39 15.74 0.31
C PRO A 726 -11.21 14.58 -0.68
N ASP A 727 -10.92 13.37 -0.18
CA ASP A 727 -10.69 12.18 -0.99
C ASP A 727 -12.04 11.54 -1.40
N PRO A 728 -12.34 11.44 -2.70
CA PRO A 728 -13.60 10.86 -3.17
C PRO A 728 -13.78 9.42 -2.66
N GLY A 729 -14.96 9.12 -2.11
CA GLY A 729 -15.30 7.79 -1.61
C GLY A 729 -14.54 7.38 -0.34
N LYS A 730 -13.95 8.33 0.40
CA LYS A 730 -13.35 8.06 1.71
C LYS A 730 -13.90 8.98 2.82
N LEU A 731 -13.98 8.42 4.01
CA LEU A 731 -14.39 9.10 5.25
C LEU A 731 -13.23 9.04 6.24
N ALA A 732 -13.04 10.11 6.99
CA ALA A 732 -12.16 10.10 8.16
C ALA A 732 -12.97 9.69 9.38
N VAL A 733 -12.46 8.73 10.15
CA VAL A 733 -13.04 8.27 11.41
C VAL A 733 -11.99 8.41 12.50
N VAL A 734 -12.36 8.98 13.65
CA VAL A 734 -11.50 9.05 14.84
C VAL A 734 -11.97 8.07 15.90
N PHE A 735 -11.03 7.55 16.67
CA PHE A 735 -11.26 6.56 17.70
C PHE A 735 -10.72 7.05 19.03
N ASP A 736 -11.57 6.94 20.05
CA ASP A 736 -11.20 7.16 21.43
C ASP A 736 -10.47 5.93 21.98
N ARG A 737 -9.43 6.19 22.77
CA ARG A 737 -8.63 5.18 23.47
C ARG A 737 -8.35 5.56 24.92
N GLY A 738 -9.14 6.47 25.49
CA GLY A 738 -9.00 7.03 26.82
C GLY A 738 -7.60 7.61 27.03
N VAL A 739 -6.73 6.88 27.73
CA VAL A 739 -5.37 7.37 28.08
C VAL A 739 -4.32 7.14 27.00
N ALA A 740 -4.59 6.28 26.02
CA ALA A 740 -3.66 6.01 24.92
C ALA A 740 -3.76 7.10 23.83
N PRO A 741 -2.74 7.24 22.96
CA PRO A 741 -2.80 8.18 21.85
C PRO A 741 -4.05 7.98 20.99
N PRO A 742 -4.74 9.05 20.58
CA PRO A 742 -5.94 8.93 19.76
C PRO A 742 -5.59 8.28 18.42
N GLN A 743 -6.57 7.58 17.85
CA GLN A 743 -6.42 6.88 16.58
C GLN A 743 -7.34 7.45 15.53
N TRP A 744 -7.00 7.23 14.26
CA TRP A 744 -7.85 7.60 13.15
C TRP A 744 -7.66 6.65 11.97
N ALA A 745 -8.64 6.61 11.07
CA ALA A 745 -8.60 5.82 9.85
C ALA A 745 -9.31 6.51 8.70
N MET A 746 -8.84 6.22 7.48
CA MET A 746 -9.55 6.55 6.25
C MET A 746 -10.33 5.33 5.78
N VAL A 747 -11.66 5.42 5.85
CA VAL A 747 -12.59 4.33 5.54
C VAL A 747 -13.19 4.56 4.16
N ALA A 748 -13.08 3.57 3.28
CA ALA A 748 -13.73 3.63 1.97
C ALA A 748 -15.26 3.47 2.12
N PHE A 749 -16.03 4.26 1.39
CA PHE A 749 -17.48 4.14 1.30
C PHE A 749 -17.92 4.27 -0.16
N LYS A 750 -18.98 3.54 -0.53
CA LYS A 750 -19.54 3.52 -1.89
C LYS A 750 -20.92 4.15 -1.93
#